data_AF-A0A2K9K3J5-F1
#
_entry.id   AF-A0A2K9K3J5-F1
#
_cell.length_a   1.000
_cell.length_b   1.000
_cell.length_c   1.000
_cell.angle_alpha   90.00
_cell.angle_beta   90.00
_cell.angle_gamma   90.00
#
_symmetry.space_group_name_H-M   'P 1'
#
loop_
_entity.id
_entity.type
_entity.pdbx_description
1 polymer ?
#
loop_
_entity_poly.entity_id
_entity_poly.type
_entity_poly.pdbx_seq_one_letter_code
_entity_poly.pdbx_strand_id
1 'polypeptide(L)'
;MQTRIVVYGTNHPVHVVDFELTTCINSGFLLKANLESQFDLADELLVGNMLTFEIESPDAISTYFTGTLFDIQSGFVSEHTCGAEVVLKPRLELLKQTEKSQIFVQANVQSVLNKLIQKAGYSQDRIKWRVTKDLPTLPQCVQALENDYTFFTRLLAKYGLIYWFECHDFIESIVIAEGNLASPYIERGLLSVTDKDGLVHEHETGFVGFTQCQSRHRFKMGGSQVHMNAHPPTSVSSAQRSYFEPAAQNPAEQFERTGNLELAYQQGKNEVTLVGNVAEANAGYSFSLNGKLGTAKGGDYTCIRSKQIYKQGSANDPKQVAHHSESVCVPRGEPIRIAPPEHSPKPMVFTATVRSLSGSKANPHLDAQGQYATQVHFDSQVTESVKRLTQYACRGQKQPTGLHFPLLPDSNVLIGCMNNDPDQSYLLGFALNDTQPSVVTSANNAQNVLCSRGQNLLMFDDTPKTPHIVLQTLAGNQHLVLHGDKKQPYIHWLAQLGAMNIFAAKDIQLGSVKSAIRLLTNKTFIASAKQQLALESKKSVIADAATNLDVTANQIDVSATQNITLKAGRSHRSVIQSDINLKADNNLTITAPAGSQLIQSQGNITIKGSGSGNLTLANGGSEISIDSSGNVNIFADKLLTLKGKAMTVFDGSMEQDIGSKQSATMPSVPQIQALSENARLSLAADGIATMASSTIELSYTYQDGSPIMGAPYTIRFANGTTLTGNLDDSGKAKIENAPPGQYTVQYGEDKRDYLPEDNRPKNPLYGQITPARAAEMVRSGNTAPLIEANGIATQAGDWLWGTLQGDFNQNPSTSQIVVGTLISMIPIIDQVMDLRDIIANVMLLTDDDEANDTDAWLAFTLTGIGLVPVVGSAVKGVGKVILKNTGESLSAALAVLRKLGKGDPVKYLRDINWQDLGKQSATEVQNIVKGLRDSLDDMSTSWHYDLLLPDAAIEGMQATVKRLDDVTPKIDQHMQQAAQEIGQRVNKALDEYQGQSPIRGVTDKPTKAKADELEPPKGNELPGAGTTQTDKTKPKLTNRKDNKLQLIDGKPPRNAEFAGQNYSLDIHKNTILKQRLDAMQPRKRKIRELKLKELAEKYPDGVNFTEKGFADFRPYIMKYKGYLVEVDIKKLNPDPTSGRGTSGSQLDMRNANQLMENIDPAWKQPSTHTWHHVENSTKLQLIPSDLHSTVGHSGGRNTYSF
;
A
#
# COMPACT_ATOMS: atom_id res chain seq x y z
N MET A 1 49.65 -35.23 67.35
CA MET A 1 50.88 -34.73 66.69
C MET A 1 51.08 -33.25 67.05
N GLN A 2 52.07 -32.57 66.46
CA GLN A 2 52.17 -31.11 66.41
C GLN A 2 51.82 -30.63 64.99
N THR A 3 51.44 -29.36 64.84
CA THR A 3 51.20 -28.76 63.52
C THR A 3 52.50 -28.75 62.70
N ARG A 4 52.42 -29.10 61.41
CA ARG A 4 53.53 -29.11 60.47
C ARG A 4 53.16 -28.35 59.20
N ILE A 5 54.12 -27.64 58.63
CA ILE A 5 53.97 -26.89 57.39
C ILE A 5 54.97 -27.43 56.36
N VAL A 6 54.54 -27.60 55.12
CA VAL A 6 55.39 -28.00 53.98
C VAL A 6 55.11 -27.07 52.79
N VAL A 7 56.16 -26.60 52.12
CA VAL A 7 56.05 -25.76 50.92
C VAL A 7 56.40 -26.59 49.69
N TYR A 8 55.59 -26.44 48.65
CA TYR A 8 55.73 -27.07 47.34
C TYR A 8 55.77 -25.99 46.25
N GLY A 9 56.45 -26.28 45.14
CA GLY A 9 56.68 -25.33 44.04
C GLY A 9 58.11 -24.77 43.98
N THR A 10 59.00 -25.26 44.86
CA THR A 10 60.45 -24.99 44.83
C THR A 10 61.24 -26.22 44.40
N ASN A 11 62.46 -26.03 43.88
CA ASN A 11 63.39 -27.12 43.56
C ASN A 11 64.16 -27.60 44.82
N HIS A 12 64.37 -26.70 45.78
CA HIS A 12 65.06 -26.99 47.03
C HIS A 12 64.10 -27.01 48.24
N PRO A 13 64.44 -27.72 49.33
CA PRO A 13 63.67 -27.67 50.58
C PRO A 13 63.65 -26.27 51.17
N VAL A 14 62.49 -25.88 51.71
CA VAL A 14 62.27 -24.58 52.35
C VAL A 14 61.67 -24.76 53.74
N HIS A 15 62.18 -24.00 54.69
CA HIS A 15 61.68 -23.89 56.04
C HIS A 15 60.86 -22.61 56.19
N VAL A 16 59.61 -22.71 56.66
CA VAL A 16 58.79 -21.52 56.94
C VAL A 16 59.10 -21.01 58.35
N VAL A 17 59.49 -19.74 58.47
CA VAL A 17 59.74 -19.07 59.77
C VAL A 17 58.44 -18.53 60.33
N ASP A 18 57.69 -17.79 59.53
CA ASP A 18 56.30 -17.42 59.80
C ASP A 18 55.53 -17.21 58.50
N PHE A 19 54.21 -17.37 58.57
CA PHE A 19 53.34 -16.85 57.51
C PHE A 19 52.02 -16.32 58.04
N GLU A 20 51.55 -15.25 57.39
CA GLU A 20 50.23 -14.68 57.57
C GLU A 20 49.41 -14.88 56.30
N LEU A 21 48.32 -15.62 56.40
CA LEU A 21 47.35 -15.83 55.33
C LEU A 21 46.03 -15.13 55.71
N THR A 22 45.66 -14.11 54.93
CA THR A 22 44.31 -13.54 54.96
C THR A 22 43.51 -14.03 53.75
N THR A 23 42.34 -14.61 53.98
CA THR A 23 41.36 -15.00 52.93
C THR A 23 40.06 -14.22 53.14
N CYS A 24 39.36 -13.85 52.06
CA CYS A 24 38.09 -13.14 52.13
C CYS A 24 37.19 -13.41 50.91
N ILE A 25 35.93 -13.80 51.18
CA ILE A 25 34.87 -13.88 50.16
C ILE A 25 34.76 -12.51 49.48
N ASN A 26 34.59 -12.49 48.16
CA ASN A 26 34.45 -11.29 47.33
C ASN A 26 35.66 -10.33 47.27
N SER A 27 36.81 -10.70 47.88
CA SER A 27 38.04 -9.88 47.84
C SER A 27 39.32 -10.67 47.58
N GLY A 28 39.28 -12.00 47.63
CA GLY A 28 40.43 -12.86 47.36
C GLY A 28 41.29 -13.14 48.59
N PHE A 29 42.58 -13.36 48.37
CA PHE A 29 43.53 -13.70 49.44
C PHE A 29 44.85 -12.97 49.31
N LEU A 30 45.57 -12.91 50.43
CA LEU A 30 46.93 -12.42 50.56
C LEU A 30 47.66 -13.37 51.52
N LEU A 31 48.73 -14.01 51.05
CA LEU A 31 49.68 -14.73 51.89
C LEU A 31 51.00 -13.97 51.88
N LYS A 32 51.54 -13.70 53.06
CA LYS A 32 52.92 -13.25 53.28
C LYS A 32 53.64 -14.35 54.05
N ALA A 33 54.80 -14.80 53.58
CA ALA A 33 55.62 -15.79 54.30
C ALA A 33 57.09 -15.38 54.33
N ASN A 34 57.71 -15.56 55.48
CA ASN A 34 59.16 -15.52 55.64
C ASN A 34 59.69 -16.95 55.51
N LEU A 35 60.51 -17.18 54.50
CA LEU A 35 61.06 -18.47 54.10
C LEU A 35 62.57 -18.49 54.33
N GLU A 36 63.10 -19.62 54.78
CA GLU A 36 64.54 -19.91 54.87
C GLU A 36 64.89 -21.12 53.98
N SER A 37 66.01 -21.05 53.26
CA SER A 37 66.60 -22.20 52.55
C SER A 37 68.14 -22.13 52.58
N GLN A 38 68.79 -23.19 52.10
CA GLN A 38 70.26 -23.24 51.92
C GLN A 38 70.72 -22.56 50.61
N PHE A 39 69.77 -22.13 49.78
CA PHE A 39 69.99 -21.47 48.48
C PHE A 39 69.21 -20.15 48.46
N ASP A 40 69.62 -19.18 47.63
CA ASP A 40 68.83 -17.95 47.44
C ASP A 40 67.57 -18.27 46.62
N LEU A 41 66.40 -18.04 47.23
CA LEU A 41 65.12 -18.30 46.59
C LEU A 41 64.78 -17.27 45.51
N ALA A 42 65.46 -16.12 45.45
CA ALA A 42 65.25 -15.12 44.40
C ALA A 42 65.86 -15.52 43.04
N ASP A 43 66.90 -16.37 43.04
CA ASP A 43 67.45 -16.98 41.81
C ASP A 43 66.56 -18.13 41.28
N GLU A 44 65.69 -18.70 42.13
CA GLU A 44 64.82 -19.83 41.80
C GLU A 44 63.37 -19.41 41.45
N LEU A 45 62.82 -18.44 42.18
CA LEU A 45 61.40 -18.10 42.14
C LEU A 45 61.12 -16.81 41.36
N LEU A 46 60.42 -16.96 40.23
CA LEU A 46 59.98 -15.86 39.39
C LEU A 46 58.54 -15.44 39.73
N VAL A 47 58.26 -14.13 39.64
CA VAL A 47 56.89 -13.59 39.72
C VAL A 47 56.01 -14.26 38.67
N GLY A 48 54.88 -14.83 39.10
CA GLY A 48 54.01 -15.70 38.29
C GLY A 48 54.13 -17.19 38.58
N ASN A 49 55.18 -17.65 39.27
CA ASN A 49 55.27 -19.02 39.80
C ASN A 49 54.12 -19.28 40.79
N MET A 50 53.72 -20.54 40.97
CA MET A 50 52.76 -20.94 42.00
C MET A 50 53.49 -21.67 43.13
N LEU A 51 53.20 -21.30 44.36
CA LEU A 51 53.61 -22.03 45.56
C LEU A 51 52.38 -22.61 46.25
N THR A 52 52.51 -23.80 46.82
CA THR A 52 51.47 -24.44 47.65
C THR A 52 52.00 -24.71 49.04
N PHE A 53 51.27 -24.25 50.04
CA PHE A 53 51.51 -24.53 51.45
C PHE A 53 50.56 -25.67 51.88
N GLU A 54 51.10 -26.79 52.32
CA GLU A 54 50.37 -27.81 53.07
C GLU A 54 50.52 -27.54 54.56
N ILE A 55 49.42 -27.65 55.30
CA ILE A 55 49.34 -27.42 56.74
C ILE A 55 48.71 -28.66 57.38
N GLU A 56 49.55 -29.58 57.87
CA GLU A 56 49.14 -30.77 58.61
C GLU A 56 48.85 -30.36 60.07
N SER A 57 47.63 -30.64 60.53
CA SER A 57 47.15 -30.24 61.86
C SER A 57 47.55 -31.25 62.96
N PRO A 58 47.44 -30.90 64.27
CA PRO A 58 47.80 -31.79 65.39
C PRO A 58 47.06 -33.14 65.42
N ASP A 59 45.91 -33.22 64.77
CA ASP A 59 45.00 -34.36 64.56
C ASP A 59 45.15 -35.02 63.17
N ALA A 60 46.22 -34.71 62.44
CA ALA A 60 46.62 -35.27 61.14
C ALA A 60 45.69 -34.97 59.94
N ILE A 61 44.94 -33.86 59.99
CA ILE A 61 44.19 -33.33 58.83
C ILE A 61 45.01 -32.23 58.14
N SER A 62 45.28 -32.41 56.84
CA SER A 62 46.04 -31.46 56.00
C SER A 62 45.14 -30.45 55.27
N THR A 63 45.45 -29.17 55.41
CA THR A 63 44.86 -28.08 54.60
C THR A 63 45.85 -27.61 53.54
N TYR A 64 45.44 -27.54 52.28
CA TYR A 64 46.27 -27.03 51.18
C TYR A 64 45.90 -25.59 50.82
N PHE A 65 46.91 -24.79 50.49
CA PHE A 65 46.74 -23.42 50.03
C PHE A 65 47.73 -23.09 48.90
N THR A 66 47.22 -22.98 47.67
CA THR A 66 48.00 -22.59 46.49
C THR A 66 47.76 -21.12 46.15
N GLY A 67 48.84 -20.39 45.88
CA GLY A 67 48.78 -19.00 45.41
C GLY A 67 49.86 -18.67 44.38
N THR A 68 49.61 -17.63 43.58
CA THR A 68 50.57 -17.14 42.58
C THR A 68 51.47 -16.07 43.20
N LEU A 69 52.77 -16.12 42.93
CA LEU A 69 53.79 -15.20 43.44
C LEU A 69 53.69 -13.84 42.76
N PHE A 70 53.50 -12.78 43.54
CA PHE A 70 53.37 -11.38 43.06
C PHE A 70 54.56 -10.50 43.43
N ASP A 71 55.25 -10.81 44.52
CA ASP A 71 56.45 -10.11 44.99
C ASP A 71 57.34 -11.08 45.78
N ILE A 72 58.66 -10.90 45.67
CA ILE A 72 59.68 -11.66 46.42
C ILE A 72 60.84 -10.72 46.75
N GLN A 73 61.25 -10.72 48.01
CA GLN A 73 62.30 -9.85 48.52
C GLN A 73 63.32 -10.69 49.30
N SER A 74 64.57 -10.74 48.81
CA SER A 74 65.68 -11.41 49.51
C SER A 74 65.89 -10.78 50.88
N GLY A 75 65.95 -11.63 51.91
CA GLY A 75 66.06 -11.25 53.31
C GLY A 75 67.51 -11.25 53.80
N PHE A 76 67.72 -11.77 55.00
CA PHE A 76 69.06 -11.95 55.56
C PHE A 76 69.80 -13.10 54.89
N VAL A 77 71.13 -13.03 54.88
CA VAL A 77 72.01 -14.13 54.45
C VAL A 77 72.96 -14.44 55.60
N SER A 78 73.10 -15.73 55.92
CA SER A 78 74.05 -16.27 56.90
C SER A 78 75.02 -17.25 56.23
N GLU A 79 75.97 -17.81 56.98
CA GLU A 79 76.91 -18.82 56.43
C GLU A 79 76.22 -20.11 55.96
N HIS A 80 74.97 -20.38 56.38
CA HIS A 80 74.26 -21.65 56.13
C HIS A 80 72.81 -21.50 55.64
N THR A 81 72.21 -20.31 55.72
CA THR A 81 70.83 -20.06 55.27
C THR A 81 70.64 -18.67 54.65
N CYS A 82 69.82 -18.61 53.59
CA CYS A 82 69.27 -17.39 53.01
C CYS A 82 67.79 -17.28 53.36
N GLY A 83 67.34 -16.09 53.74
CA GLY A 83 65.93 -15.76 53.96
C GLY A 83 65.29 -15.07 52.76
N ALA A 84 63.97 -15.16 52.61
CA ALA A 84 63.19 -14.37 51.66
C ALA A 84 61.76 -14.10 52.18
N GLU A 85 61.23 -12.89 51.98
CA GLU A 85 59.79 -12.64 52.11
C GLU A 85 59.12 -12.89 50.74
N VAL A 86 58.07 -13.71 50.71
CA VAL A 86 57.23 -13.93 49.52
C VAL A 86 55.80 -13.45 49.73
N VAL A 87 55.21 -12.87 48.68
CA VAL A 87 53.82 -12.39 48.67
C VAL A 87 53.01 -13.14 47.61
N LEU A 88 52.05 -13.96 48.03
CA LEU A 88 51.12 -14.66 47.14
C LEU A 88 49.74 -14.01 47.11
N LYS A 89 49.11 -14.03 45.94
CA LYS A 89 47.75 -13.54 45.68
C LYS A 89 47.02 -14.46 44.67
N PRO A 90 45.68 -14.41 44.57
CA PRO A 90 44.97 -15.11 43.50
C PRO A 90 45.31 -14.48 42.16
N ARG A 91 45.36 -15.29 41.10
CA ARG A 91 45.58 -14.80 39.72
C ARG A 91 44.58 -13.73 39.30
N LEU A 92 43.36 -13.76 39.87
CA LEU A 92 42.30 -12.74 39.65
C LEU A 92 42.78 -11.29 39.90
N GLU A 93 43.79 -11.08 40.76
CA GLU A 93 44.37 -9.76 41.03
C GLU A 93 44.93 -9.08 39.76
N LEU A 94 45.40 -9.86 38.76
CA LEU A 94 45.93 -9.34 37.50
C LEU A 94 44.92 -8.49 36.72
N LEU A 95 43.61 -8.72 36.90
CA LEU A 95 42.57 -7.93 36.23
C LEU A 95 42.54 -6.46 36.68
N LYS A 96 43.14 -6.12 37.82
CA LYS A 96 43.31 -4.72 38.27
C LYS A 96 44.36 -3.96 37.46
N GLN A 97 45.27 -4.66 36.77
CA GLN A 97 46.32 -4.07 35.94
C GLN A 97 45.90 -3.84 34.48
N THR A 98 44.68 -4.26 34.08
CA THR A 98 44.23 -4.14 32.69
C THR A 98 42.91 -3.38 32.58
N GLU A 99 42.89 -2.35 31.75
CA GLU A 99 41.70 -1.59 31.40
C GLU A 99 41.45 -1.63 29.89
N LYS A 100 40.18 -1.82 29.49
CA LYS A 100 39.74 -1.69 28.10
C LYS A 100 38.26 -1.29 28.05
N SER A 101 37.94 -0.21 27.35
CA SER A 101 36.54 0.04 26.96
C SER A 101 36.17 -0.84 25.76
N GLN A 102 35.07 -1.58 25.86
CA GLN A 102 34.63 -2.56 24.85
C GLN A 102 33.16 -2.95 25.04
N ILE A 103 32.55 -3.45 23.98
CA ILE A 103 31.17 -3.95 23.98
C ILE A 103 31.17 -5.47 23.85
N PHE A 104 30.12 -6.11 24.38
CA PHE A 104 29.82 -7.52 24.23
C PHE A 104 28.39 -7.63 23.67
N VAL A 105 28.25 -8.05 22.42
CA VAL A 105 26.97 -8.12 21.71
C VAL A 105 26.38 -9.53 21.83
N GLN A 106 25.06 -9.63 22.10
CA GLN A 106 24.34 -10.89 22.33
C GLN A 106 25.03 -11.85 23.34
N ALA A 107 25.70 -11.29 24.35
CA ALA A 107 26.61 -12.03 25.21
C ALA A 107 25.94 -12.56 26.48
N ASN A 108 26.17 -13.84 26.78
CA ASN A 108 25.77 -14.42 28.06
C ASN A 108 26.69 -13.93 29.19
N VAL A 109 26.12 -13.50 30.32
CA VAL A 109 26.88 -12.97 31.46
C VAL A 109 27.89 -13.98 32.01
N GLN A 110 27.55 -15.27 32.02
CA GLN A 110 28.48 -16.33 32.44
C GLN A 110 29.68 -16.43 31.49
N SER A 111 29.46 -16.27 30.18
CA SER A 111 30.53 -16.27 29.16
C SER A 111 31.43 -15.04 29.28
N VAL A 112 30.87 -13.86 29.60
CA VAL A 112 31.66 -12.64 29.86
C VAL A 112 32.52 -12.82 31.11
N LEU A 113 31.94 -13.31 32.21
CA LEU A 113 32.67 -13.60 33.45
C LEU A 113 33.75 -14.66 33.25
N ASN A 114 33.46 -15.77 32.55
CA ASN A 114 34.46 -16.77 32.18
C ASN A 114 35.62 -16.16 31.39
N LYS A 115 35.36 -15.27 30.41
CA LYS A 115 36.41 -14.62 29.62
C LYS A 115 37.32 -13.73 30.47
N LEU A 116 36.77 -13.02 31.47
CA LEU A 116 37.56 -12.22 32.42
C LEU A 116 38.41 -13.11 33.33
N ILE A 117 37.82 -14.19 33.88
CA ILE A 117 38.53 -15.18 34.71
C ILE A 117 39.64 -15.89 33.90
N GLN A 118 39.39 -16.25 32.64
CA GLN A 118 40.39 -16.83 31.74
C GLN A 118 41.53 -15.84 31.43
N LYS A 119 41.21 -14.55 31.22
CA LYS A 119 42.23 -13.49 31.05
C LYS A 119 43.09 -13.29 32.30
N ALA A 120 42.55 -13.57 33.49
CA ALA A 120 43.35 -13.62 34.72
C ALA A 120 44.29 -14.83 34.78
N GLY A 121 44.12 -15.85 33.92
CA GLY A 121 45.01 -17.02 33.85
C GLY A 121 44.48 -18.28 34.54
N TYR A 122 43.17 -18.39 34.80
CA TYR A 122 42.56 -19.68 35.16
C TYR A 122 42.13 -20.44 33.90
N SER A 123 42.51 -21.71 33.78
CA SER A 123 41.98 -22.62 32.78
C SER A 123 40.53 -23.02 33.10
N GLN A 124 39.75 -23.42 32.10
CA GLN A 124 38.29 -23.62 32.24
C GLN A 124 37.90 -24.64 33.32
N ASP A 125 38.73 -25.65 33.54
CA ASP A 125 38.60 -26.66 34.61
C ASP A 125 38.69 -26.05 36.04
N ARG A 126 39.39 -24.93 36.20
CA ARG A 126 39.57 -24.21 37.48
C ARG A 126 38.45 -23.21 37.79
N ILE A 127 37.47 -23.06 36.89
CA ILE A 127 36.33 -22.15 37.06
C ILE A 127 35.09 -22.96 37.46
N LYS A 128 34.75 -22.94 38.75
CA LYS A 128 33.61 -23.71 39.29
C LYS A 128 32.38 -22.82 39.41
N TRP A 129 31.28 -23.21 38.77
CA TRP A 129 29.99 -22.52 38.88
C TRP A 129 29.06 -23.28 39.81
N ARG A 130 28.46 -22.58 40.78
CA ARG A 130 27.47 -23.10 41.73
C ARG A 130 26.25 -22.17 41.77
N VAL A 131 25.48 -22.20 40.68
CA VAL A 131 24.23 -21.45 40.47
C VAL A 131 23.11 -22.44 40.11
N THR A 132 21.87 -22.12 40.47
CA THR A 132 20.67 -22.95 40.21
C THR A 132 19.83 -22.45 39.03
N LYS A 133 20.08 -21.22 38.56
CA LYS A 133 19.51 -20.63 37.34
C LYS A 133 20.62 -20.28 36.35
N ASP A 134 20.35 -20.44 35.06
CA ASP A 134 21.20 -19.89 34.00
C ASP A 134 21.25 -18.35 34.08
N LEU A 135 22.42 -17.78 33.86
CA LEU A 135 22.58 -16.32 33.79
C LEU A 135 22.07 -15.79 32.45
N PRO A 136 21.51 -14.56 32.38
CA PRO A 136 20.86 -14.07 31.17
C PRO A 136 21.85 -13.74 30.04
N THR A 137 21.35 -13.83 28.81
CA THR A 137 22.01 -13.29 27.62
C THR A 137 21.57 -11.85 27.39
N LEU A 138 22.53 -10.93 27.34
CA LEU A 138 22.29 -9.51 27.15
C LEU A 138 22.42 -9.14 25.66
N PRO A 139 21.48 -8.38 25.08
CA PRO A 139 21.62 -7.86 23.71
C PRO A 139 22.90 -7.04 23.53
N GLN A 140 23.25 -6.29 24.58
CA GLN A 140 24.47 -5.50 24.70
C GLN A 140 24.89 -5.49 26.18
N CYS A 141 26.18 -5.69 26.44
CA CYS A 141 26.82 -5.35 27.70
C CYS A 141 28.10 -4.57 27.42
N VAL A 142 28.40 -3.54 28.20
CA VAL A 142 29.49 -2.61 27.93
C VAL A 142 30.43 -2.50 29.13
N GLN A 143 31.73 -2.61 28.87
CA GLN A 143 32.80 -2.17 29.76
C GLN A 143 33.22 -0.76 29.32
N ALA A 144 33.12 0.24 30.20
CA ALA A 144 33.38 1.64 29.86
C ALA A 144 34.11 2.37 30.98
N LEU A 145 35.34 2.82 30.69
CA LEU A 145 36.27 3.50 31.61
C LEU A 145 36.39 2.78 32.97
N GLU A 146 36.59 1.46 32.92
CA GLU A 146 36.70 0.60 34.10
C GLU A 146 37.63 -0.58 33.81
N ASN A 147 38.54 -0.89 34.75
CA ASN A 147 39.42 -2.05 34.64
C ASN A 147 38.63 -3.37 34.73
N ASP A 148 39.23 -4.46 34.27
CA ASP A 148 38.57 -5.76 34.17
C ASP A 148 38.10 -6.31 35.52
N TYR A 149 38.78 -5.96 36.63
CA TYR A 149 38.36 -6.34 37.99
C TYR A 149 37.12 -5.56 38.45
N THR A 150 37.06 -4.25 38.17
CA THR A 150 35.88 -3.42 38.41
C THR A 150 34.69 -3.90 37.56
N PHE A 151 34.93 -4.29 36.30
CA PHE A 151 33.89 -4.85 35.44
C PHE A 151 33.39 -6.21 35.95
N PHE A 152 34.31 -7.11 36.32
CA PHE A 152 34.01 -8.40 36.93
C PHE A 152 33.15 -8.25 38.20
N THR A 153 33.61 -7.44 39.15
CA THR A 153 32.89 -7.21 40.42
C THR A 153 31.54 -6.49 40.21
N ARG A 154 31.44 -5.55 39.26
CA ARG A 154 30.16 -4.93 38.85
C ARG A 154 29.17 -5.96 38.30
N LEU A 155 29.62 -6.90 37.47
CA LEU A 155 28.75 -7.96 36.94
C LEU A 155 28.29 -8.90 38.04
N LEU A 156 29.18 -9.35 38.94
CA LEU A 156 28.77 -10.16 40.09
C LEU A 156 27.72 -9.44 40.96
N ALA A 157 27.92 -8.14 41.23
CA ALA A 157 26.96 -7.33 41.99
C ALA A 157 25.60 -7.22 41.27
N LYS A 158 25.60 -6.93 39.96
CA LYS A 158 24.38 -6.78 39.13
C LYS A 158 23.51 -8.04 39.10
N TYR A 159 24.10 -9.22 39.33
CA TYR A 159 23.41 -10.52 39.35
C TYR A 159 23.38 -11.20 40.73
N GLY A 160 23.78 -10.52 41.80
CA GLY A 160 23.72 -11.04 43.18
C GLY A 160 24.68 -12.20 43.47
N LEU A 161 25.71 -12.38 42.66
CA LEU A 161 26.70 -13.45 42.77
C LEU A 161 27.76 -13.12 43.82
N ILE A 162 28.46 -14.15 44.28
CA ILE A 162 29.64 -14.07 45.16
C ILE A 162 30.76 -14.97 44.62
N TYR A 163 31.99 -14.74 45.08
CA TYR A 163 33.12 -15.62 44.76
C TYR A 163 34.08 -15.86 45.92
N TRP A 164 34.73 -17.02 45.88
CA TRP A 164 35.84 -17.42 46.76
C TRP A 164 36.80 -18.34 46.00
N PHE A 165 37.82 -18.82 46.70
CA PHE A 165 38.84 -19.72 46.16
C PHE A 165 38.86 -21.03 46.95
N GLU A 166 39.00 -22.14 46.25
CA GLU A 166 39.15 -23.47 46.82
C GLU A 166 40.45 -24.09 46.29
N CYS A 167 41.15 -24.81 47.16
CA CYS A 167 42.38 -25.51 46.80
C CYS A 167 42.18 -27.01 47.01
N HIS A 168 42.27 -27.78 45.93
CA HIS A 168 42.26 -29.24 45.93
C HIS A 168 43.41 -29.70 45.02
N ASP A 169 44.11 -30.79 45.36
CA ASP A 169 45.16 -31.40 44.55
C ASP A 169 46.22 -30.40 44.01
N PHE A 170 46.68 -29.48 44.89
CA PHE A 170 47.64 -28.41 44.57
C PHE A 170 47.16 -27.40 43.48
N ILE A 171 45.85 -27.33 43.22
CA ILE A 171 45.22 -26.47 42.20
C ILE A 171 44.32 -25.41 42.85
N GLU A 172 44.73 -24.14 42.72
CA GLU A 172 43.87 -22.97 42.95
C GLU A 172 42.70 -22.96 41.95
N SER A 173 41.47 -23.09 42.44
CA SER A 173 40.22 -22.93 41.69
C SER A 173 39.43 -21.73 42.19
N ILE A 174 38.79 -20.99 41.28
CA ILE A 174 37.83 -19.93 41.63
C ILE A 174 36.40 -20.47 41.55
N VAL A 175 35.60 -20.18 42.59
CA VAL A 175 34.19 -20.57 42.67
C VAL A 175 33.32 -19.33 42.53
N ILE A 176 32.36 -19.34 41.60
CA ILE A 176 31.31 -18.33 41.46
C ILE A 176 29.96 -18.96 41.85
N ALA A 177 29.22 -18.32 42.75
CA ALA A 177 27.94 -18.84 43.24
C ALA A 177 26.88 -17.76 43.46
N GLU A 178 25.62 -18.18 43.53
CA GLU A 178 24.46 -17.31 43.85
C GLU A 178 24.25 -17.08 45.36
N GLY A 179 25.09 -17.69 46.21
CA GLY A 179 25.03 -17.55 47.65
C GLY A 179 25.90 -18.56 48.40
N ASN A 180 26.09 -18.32 49.69
CA ASN A 180 26.94 -19.10 50.58
C ASN A 180 26.38 -20.47 50.97
N LEU A 181 25.13 -20.80 50.60
CA LEU A 181 24.64 -22.19 50.71
C LEU A 181 25.41 -23.17 49.80
N ALA A 182 26.13 -22.65 48.80
CA ALA A 182 27.05 -23.40 47.93
C ALA A 182 28.50 -23.53 48.48
N SER A 183 28.78 -22.98 49.67
CA SER A 183 30.02 -23.22 50.42
C SER A 183 30.12 -24.71 50.82
N PRO A 184 31.28 -25.38 50.65
CA PRO A 184 31.48 -26.72 51.19
C PRO A 184 31.63 -26.66 52.71
N TYR A 185 31.38 -27.77 53.40
CA TYR A 185 31.83 -27.92 54.79
C TYR A 185 33.31 -28.32 54.79
N ILE A 186 34.04 -27.92 55.82
CA ILE A 186 35.40 -28.42 56.11
C ILE A 186 35.35 -29.93 56.44
N GLU A 187 36.46 -30.66 56.29
CA GLU A 187 36.53 -32.11 56.50
C GLU A 187 36.13 -32.50 57.92
N ARG A 188 36.56 -31.74 58.93
CA ARG A 188 36.13 -31.94 60.33
C ARG A 188 34.62 -31.83 60.54
N GLY A 189 33.91 -31.06 59.71
CA GLY A 189 32.48 -30.78 59.77
C GLY A 189 32.01 -30.04 61.04
N LEU A 190 32.08 -30.72 62.18
CA LEU A 190 31.64 -30.27 63.51
C LEU A 190 32.85 -29.87 64.35
N LEU A 191 33.01 -28.58 64.63
CA LEU A 191 34.09 -28.05 65.44
C LEU A 191 33.72 -27.96 66.93
N SER A 192 34.65 -28.39 67.77
CA SER A 192 34.61 -28.19 69.22
C SER A 192 34.90 -26.75 69.59
N VAL A 193 34.23 -26.29 70.65
CA VAL A 193 34.48 -25.00 71.29
C VAL A 193 34.75 -25.24 72.77
N THR A 194 35.71 -24.52 73.33
CA THR A 194 36.00 -24.52 74.78
C THR A 194 36.10 -23.07 75.24
N ASP A 195 35.52 -22.74 76.39
CA ASP A 195 35.56 -21.38 76.89
C ASP A 195 36.82 -21.14 77.73
N LYS A 196 37.38 -19.93 77.64
CA LYS A 196 38.55 -19.52 78.43
C LYS A 196 38.07 -18.81 79.70
N ASP A 197 37.42 -19.58 80.57
CA ASP A 197 37.35 -19.23 81.99
C ASP A 197 38.78 -18.98 82.51
N GLY A 198 38.97 -17.93 83.28
CA GLY A 198 40.28 -17.30 83.53
C GLY A 198 41.28 -18.07 84.40
N LEU A 199 41.13 -19.39 84.53
CA LEU A 199 42.04 -20.28 85.25
C LEU A 199 42.66 -21.27 84.26
N VAL A 200 43.98 -21.46 84.34
CA VAL A 200 44.74 -22.28 83.39
C VAL A 200 44.40 -23.76 83.57
N HIS A 201 43.48 -24.25 82.75
CA HIS A 201 43.49 -25.65 82.34
C HIS A 201 44.59 -25.85 81.29
N GLU A 202 45.43 -26.85 81.48
CA GLU A 202 46.30 -27.35 80.42
C GLU A 202 45.42 -27.83 79.26
N HIS A 203 45.62 -27.28 78.06
CA HIS A 203 44.91 -27.75 76.87
C HIS A 203 45.26 -29.22 76.62
N GLU A 204 44.25 -30.06 76.35
CA GLU A 204 44.49 -31.43 75.87
C GLU A 204 45.44 -31.40 74.67
N THR A 205 46.51 -32.20 74.73
CA THR A 205 47.61 -32.17 73.75
C THR A 205 47.15 -32.67 72.39
N GLY A 206 46.64 -31.76 71.57
CA GLY A 206 46.01 -32.05 70.27
C GLY A 206 44.68 -31.34 70.02
N PHE A 207 44.15 -30.53 70.95
CA PHE A 207 42.91 -29.78 70.73
C PHE A 207 42.99 -28.89 69.47
N VAL A 208 42.01 -29.04 68.58
CA VAL A 208 41.77 -28.16 67.41
C VAL A 208 40.35 -27.62 67.50
N GLY A 209 40.21 -26.29 67.54
CA GLY A 209 38.90 -25.65 67.69
C GLY A 209 38.99 -24.17 68.02
N PHE A 210 37.88 -23.59 68.48
CA PHE A 210 37.82 -22.18 68.89
C PHE A 210 37.82 -22.04 70.42
N THR A 211 38.57 -21.05 70.92
CA THR A 211 38.81 -20.79 72.35
C THR A 211 38.37 -19.40 72.81
N GLN A 212 37.95 -18.53 71.88
CA GLN A 212 37.40 -17.21 72.16
C GLN A 212 36.42 -16.81 71.04
N CYS A 213 35.40 -16.00 71.39
CA CYS A 213 34.43 -15.44 70.46
C CYS A 213 34.22 -13.94 70.72
N GLN A 214 34.08 -13.16 69.66
CA GLN A 214 33.72 -11.74 69.70
C GLN A 214 32.63 -11.46 68.64
N SER A 215 31.41 -11.12 69.06
CA SER A 215 30.42 -10.57 68.13
C SER A 215 30.72 -9.12 67.78
N ARG A 216 30.53 -8.75 66.51
CA ARG A 216 30.65 -7.36 66.04
C ARG A 216 29.34 -6.91 65.37
N HIS A 217 28.39 -6.46 66.18
CA HIS A 217 27.17 -5.83 65.70
C HIS A 217 27.44 -4.42 65.16
N ARG A 218 27.61 -4.27 63.83
CA ARG A 218 27.74 -2.94 63.19
C ARG A 218 26.37 -2.31 62.96
N PHE A 219 25.96 -1.44 63.88
CA PHE A 219 24.84 -0.52 63.70
C PHE A 219 25.15 0.54 62.63
N LYS A 220 24.74 0.31 61.38
CA LYS A 220 24.75 1.35 60.33
C LYS A 220 23.56 2.30 60.55
N MET A 221 23.79 3.47 61.15
CA MET A 221 22.80 4.56 61.09
C MET A 221 22.77 5.13 59.67
N GLY A 222 21.56 5.32 59.13
CA GLY A 222 21.33 5.57 57.71
C GLY A 222 20.85 4.33 56.98
N GLY A 223 19.64 3.87 57.28
CA GLY A 223 18.96 2.88 56.46
C GLY A 223 18.61 3.48 55.11
N SER A 224 19.22 2.98 54.03
CA SER A 224 18.88 3.38 52.68
C SER A 224 17.54 2.77 52.30
N GLN A 225 16.43 3.48 52.55
CA GLN A 225 15.12 3.06 52.06
C GLN A 225 15.05 3.23 50.54
N VAL A 226 15.61 2.26 49.82
CA VAL A 226 15.37 2.07 48.38
C VAL A 226 13.92 1.62 48.24
N HIS A 227 13.00 2.59 48.23
CA HIS A 227 11.56 2.34 48.21
C HIS A 227 11.18 1.47 47.01
N MET A 228 10.51 0.35 47.28
CA MET A 228 9.97 -0.57 46.27
C MET A 228 8.88 0.11 45.44
N ASN A 229 9.28 0.86 44.42
CA ASN A 229 8.38 1.54 43.49
C ASN A 229 8.17 0.68 42.24
N ALA A 230 7.21 -0.24 42.32
CA ALA A 230 6.68 -0.97 41.17
C ALA A 230 5.86 -0.08 40.21
N HIS A 231 5.78 1.23 40.49
CA HIS A 231 5.14 2.29 39.71
C HIS A 231 6.07 3.53 39.74
N PRO A 232 6.03 4.43 38.74
CA PRO A 232 6.88 5.62 38.73
C PRO A 232 6.62 6.53 39.95
N PRO A 233 7.66 7.12 40.58
CA PRO A 233 7.51 7.88 41.81
C PRO A 233 6.72 9.17 41.60
N THR A 234 5.67 9.38 42.40
CA THR A 234 4.91 10.63 42.48
C THR A 234 5.41 11.56 43.60
N SER A 235 6.42 11.16 44.37
CA SER A 235 7.08 11.97 45.39
C SER A 235 8.61 11.80 45.33
N VAL A 236 9.33 12.89 45.64
CA VAL A 236 10.79 13.00 45.42
C VAL A 236 11.53 12.82 46.75
N SER A 237 11.85 11.58 47.13
CA SER A 237 12.48 11.29 48.44
C SER A 237 13.52 10.16 48.47
N SER A 238 14.07 9.72 47.33
CA SER A 238 15.16 8.72 47.26
C SER A 238 16.45 9.20 46.57
N ALA A 239 16.47 10.43 46.04
CA ALA A 239 17.50 10.94 45.15
C ALA A 239 18.83 11.39 45.81
N GLN A 240 19.13 11.00 47.07
CA GLN A 240 20.34 11.47 47.75
C GLN A 240 21.57 10.56 47.63
N ARG A 241 21.46 9.32 47.11
CA ARG A 241 22.63 8.46 46.82
C ARG A 241 22.56 7.58 45.55
N SER A 242 21.38 7.16 45.08
CA SER A 242 21.25 6.36 43.85
C SER A 242 20.85 7.19 42.63
N TYR A 243 21.84 7.68 41.87
CA TYR A 243 21.65 8.21 40.51
C TYR A 243 22.06 7.22 39.40
N PHE A 244 22.58 6.05 39.78
CA PHE A 244 23.33 5.15 38.89
C PHE A 244 22.90 3.67 39.01
N GLU A 245 21.65 3.40 39.40
CA GLU A 245 21.12 2.05 39.38
C GLU A 245 20.87 1.58 37.93
N PRO A 246 21.48 0.47 37.47
CA PRO A 246 21.24 -0.08 36.14
C PRO A 246 19.77 -0.47 36.02
N ALA A 247 19.00 0.28 35.22
CA ALA A 247 17.57 0.04 35.12
C ALA A 247 17.31 -1.37 34.56
N ALA A 248 16.36 -2.08 35.17
CA ALA A 248 15.91 -3.37 34.70
C ALA A 248 15.07 -3.26 33.42
N GLN A 249 15.00 -4.35 32.63
CA GLN A 249 14.09 -4.38 31.49
C GLN A 249 12.62 -4.60 31.90
N ASN A 250 12.38 -5.09 33.12
CA ASN A 250 11.06 -5.36 33.69
C ASN A 250 11.07 -5.21 35.23
N PRO A 251 9.89 -5.10 35.88
CA PRO A 251 9.83 -4.92 37.34
C PRO A 251 10.36 -6.10 38.18
N ALA A 252 10.36 -7.33 37.65
CA ALA A 252 10.83 -8.50 38.39
C ALA A 252 12.37 -8.51 38.51
N GLU A 253 13.08 -8.22 37.42
CA GLU A 253 14.52 -7.94 37.45
C GLU A 253 14.85 -6.76 38.38
N GLN A 254 14.05 -5.69 38.40
CA GLN A 254 14.30 -4.57 39.31
C GLN A 254 14.19 -5.01 40.77
N PHE A 255 13.19 -5.85 41.08
CA PHE A 255 12.98 -6.41 42.42
C PHE A 255 14.15 -7.32 42.84
N GLU A 256 14.59 -8.27 42.00
CA GLU A 256 15.75 -9.13 42.32
C GLU A 256 17.05 -8.31 42.48
N ARG A 257 17.33 -7.34 41.59
CA ARG A 257 18.50 -6.44 41.71
C ARG A 257 18.47 -5.62 43.00
N THR A 258 17.32 -5.03 43.34
CA THR A 258 17.15 -4.21 44.55
C THR A 258 17.32 -5.06 45.82
N GLY A 259 16.76 -6.27 45.85
CA GLY A 259 16.93 -7.20 46.96
C GLY A 259 18.39 -7.63 47.15
N ASN A 260 19.10 -7.94 46.07
CA ASN A 260 20.53 -8.28 46.13
C ASN A 260 21.39 -7.10 46.62
N LEU A 261 21.08 -5.88 46.19
CA LEU A 261 21.77 -4.65 46.61
C LEU A 261 21.54 -4.34 48.10
N GLU A 262 20.29 -4.46 48.57
CA GLU A 262 19.97 -4.25 49.99
C GLU A 262 20.65 -5.32 50.86
N LEU A 263 20.64 -6.59 50.47
CA LEU A 263 21.38 -7.65 51.18
C LEU A 263 22.88 -7.34 51.26
N ALA A 264 23.51 -6.86 50.18
CA ALA A 264 24.91 -6.41 50.20
C ALA A 264 25.14 -5.25 51.19
N TYR A 265 24.27 -4.23 51.22
CA TYR A 265 24.38 -3.14 52.19
C TYR A 265 24.05 -3.56 53.63
N GLN A 266 23.24 -4.60 53.84
CA GLN A 266 22.95 -5.13 55.17
C GLN A 266 24.07 -6.02 55.75
N GLN A 267 25.09 -6.41 54.96
CA GLN A 267 26.21 -7.20 55.46
C GLN A 267 26.95 -6.53 56.63
N GLY A 268 27.39 -7.36 57.57
CA GLY A 268 28.12 -6.96 58.78
C GLY A 268 27.26 -6.75 60.03
N LYS A 269 25.94 -7.04 59.98
CA LYS A 269 25.04 -6.96 61.15
C LYS A 269 25.30 -8.08 62.17
N ASN A 270 25.51 -9.30 61.68
CA ASN A 270 25.60 -10.53 62.48
C ASN A 270 26.98 -11.21 62.35
N GLU A 271 28.05 -10.42 62.19
CA GLU A 271 29.42 -10.94 62.17
C GLU A 271 29.83 -11.50 63.55
N VAL A 272 30.28 -12.75 63.55
CA VAL A 272 30.88 -13.43 64.70
C VAL A 272 32.35 -13.70 64.38
N THR A 273 33.25 -13.21 65.21
CA THR A 273 34.69 -13.47 65.10
C THR A 273 35.06 -14.59 66.06
N LEU A 274 35.59 -15.69 65.55
CA LEU A 274 35.98 -16.88 66.30
C LEU A 274 37.51 -17.00 66.28
N VAL A 275 38.11 -17.18 67.45
CA VAL A 275 39.57 -17.20 67.63
C VAL A 275 40.01 -18.54 68.20
N GLY A 276 40.99 -19.17 67.56
CA GLY A 276 41.35 -20.57 67.79
C GLY A 276 42.60 -21.01 67.03
N ASN A 277 42.62 -22.28 66.62
CA ASN A 277 43.69 -22.91 65.83
C ASN A 277 43.13 -23.81 64.70
N VAL A 278 42.13 -23.33 63.95
CA VAL A 278 41.45 -24.12 62.90
C VAL A 278 41.97 -23.75 61.50
N ALA A 279 42.86 -24.59 60.95
CA ALA A 279 43.53 -24.35 59.67
C ALA A 279 42.55 -24.29 58.47
N GLU A 280 41.54 -25.15 58.46
CA GLU A 280 40.52 -25.24 57.40
C GLU A 280 39.52 -24.06 57.37
N ALA A 281 39.43 -23.28 58.46
CA ALA A 281 38.40 -22.26 58.64
C ALA A 281 38.70 -20.97 57.84
N ASN A 282 38.81 -21.12 56.52
CA ASN A 282 39.14 -20.10 55.55
C ASN A 282 37.91 -19.58 54.81
N ALA A 283 38.01 -18.38 54.26
CA ALA A 283 36.87 -17.70 53.66
C ALA A 283 36.34 -18.45 52.42
N GLY A 284 35.04 -18.76 52.43
CA GLY A 284 34.40 -19.60 51.41
C GLY A 284 34.05 -21.01 51.90
N TYR A 285 34.57 -21.45 53.05
CA TYR A 285 34.25 -22.73 53.69
C TYR A 285 33.25 -22.55 54.86
N SER A 286 32.60 -23.65 55.24
CA SER A 286 31.59 -23.71 56.33
C SER A 286 31.89 -24.80 57.36
N PHE A 287 31.29 -24.66 58.54
CA PHE A 287 31.38 -25.62 59.63
C PHE A 287 30.19 -25.50 60.59
N SER A 288 29.94 -26.54 61.36
CA SER A 288 28.99 -26.57 62.47
C SER A 288 29.72 -26.36 63.80
N LEU A 289 29.15 -25.61 64.75
CA LEU A 289 29.67 -25.50 66.11
C LEU A 289 28.88 -26.38 67.08
N ASN A 290 29.58 -27.23 67.84
CA ASN A 290 28.98 -28.19 68.78
C ASN A 290 28.52 -27.56 70.12
N GLY A 291 28.61 -26.24 70.27
CA GLY A 291 28.36 -25.57 71.55
C GLY A 291 28.18 -24.07 71.42
N LYS A 292 27.98 -23.42 72.57
CA LYS A 292 27.90 -21.96 72.68
C LYS A 292 29.26 -21.43 73.15
N LEU A 293 29.87 -20.52 72.39
CA LEU A 293 31.12 -19.85 72.75
C LEU A 293 30.86 -18.34 72.82
N GLY A 294 30.79 -17.77 74.04
CA GLY A 294 30.38 -16.38 74.25
C GLY A 294 29.05 -16.02 73.57
N THR A 295 29.11 -15.22 72.52
CA THR A 295 27.96 -14.81 71.69
C THR A 295 27.60 -15.78 70.55
N ALA A 296 28.50 -16.69 70.17
CA ALA A 296 28.24 -17.69 69.14
C ALA A 296 27.28 -18.76 69.68
N LYS A 297 26.22 -19.05 68.93
CA LYS A 297 25.31 -20.19 69.21
C LYS A 297 25.80 -21.43 68.46
N GLY A 298 25.49 -22.63 68.96
CA GLY A 298 25.67 -23.86 68.19
C GLY A 298 24.84 -23.85 66.90
N GLY A 299 25.32 -24.55 65.87
CA GLY A 299 24.76 -24.53 64.52
C GLY A 299 25.77 -24.13 63.44
N ASP A 300 25.29 -23.89 62.23
CA ASP A 300 26.12 -23.79 61.03
C ASP A 300 26.53 -22.36 60.68
N TYR A 301 27.80 -22.19 60.29
CA TYR A 301 28.41 -20.93 59.91
C TYR A 301 29.13 -21.02 58.56
N THR A 302 29.21 -19.89 57.85
CA THR A 302 30.14 -19.70 56.72
C THR A 302 31.22 -18.72 57.14
N CYS A 303 32.48 -19.07 56.91
CA CYS A 303 33.59 -18.13 57.07
C CYS A 303 33.62 -17.14 55.89
N ILE A 304 33.57 -15.84 56.20
CA ILE A 304 33.53 -14.76 55.21
C ILE A 304 34.87 -14.06 55.05
N ARG A 305 35.67 -14.07 56.12
CA ARG A 305 37.07 -13.63 56.15
C ARG A 305 37.80 -14.46 57.20
N SER A 306 38.98 -14.96 56.89
CA SER A 306 39.86 -15.60 57.87
C SER A 306 41.24 -14.96 57.84
N LYS A 307 41.87 -14.83 59.01
CA LYS A 307 43.28 -14.50 59.16
C LYS A 307 43.95 -15.62 59.94
N GLN A 308 44.85 -16.33 59.28
CA GLN A 308 45.67 -17.39 59.83
C GLN A 308 47.08 -16.84 60.04
N ILE A 309 47.65 -17.05 61.23
CA ILE A 309 49.05 -16.72 61.54
C ILE A 309 49.73 -17.98 62.06
N TYR A 310 50.84 -18.36 61.44
CA TYR A 310 51.71 -19.44 61.90
C TYR A 310 53.08 -18.86 62.22
N LYS A 311 53.66 -19.25 63.36
CA LYS A 311 55.03 -18.89 63.75
C LYS A 311 55.80 -20.13 64.17
N GLN A 312 56.93 -20.34 63.53
CA GLN A 312 57.89 -21.39 63.76
C GLN A 312 59.18 -20.75 64.32
N GLY A 313 60.21 -21.56 64.54
CA GLY A 313 61.56 -21.04 64.78
C GLY A 313 62.25 -20.55 63.50
N SER A 314 63.52 -20.20 63.61
CA SER A 314 64.43 -20.30 62.45
C SER A 314 64.78 -21.78 62.25
N ALA A 315 65.24 -22.19 61.07
CA ALA A 315 65.73 -23.55 60.84
C ALA A 315 66.88 -23.93 61.79
N ASN A 316 67.63 -22.94 62.28
CA ASN A 316 68.72 -23.09 63.25
C ASN A 316 68.27 -23.10 64.73
N ASP A 317 67.01 -22.74 65.03
CA ASP A 317 66.40 -22.75 66.37
C ASP A 317 64.92 -23.13 66.25
N PRO A 318 64.61 -24.39 65.86
CA PRO A 318 63.27 -24.81 65.47
C PRO A 318 62.33 -24.92 66.68
N LYS A 319 61.39 -23.99 66.77
CA LYS A 319 60.32 -23.95 67.79
C LYS A 319 59.06 -24.63 67.29
N GLN A 320 58.26 -25.13 68.24
CA GLN A 320 56.93 -25.69 67.94
C GLN A 320 56.07 -24.66 67.19
N VAL A 321 55.36 -25.11 66.15
CA VAL A 321 54.52 -24.24 65.32
C VAL A 321 53.37 -23.67 66.13
N ALA A 322 53.45 -22.39 66.47
CA ALA A 322 52.38 -21.64 67.11
C ALA A 322 51.40 -21.18 66.04
N HIS A 323 50.19 -21.75 66.02
CA HIS A 323 49.11 -21.38 65.13
C HIS A 323 48.03 -20.55 65.84
N HIS A 324 47.56 -19.50 65.17
CA HIS A 324 46.47 -18.63 65.58
C HIS A 324 45.54 -18.36 64.38
N SER A 325 44.25 -18.70 64.51
CA SER A 325 43.20 -18.46 63.51
C SER A 325 42.17 -17.44 64.02
N GLU A 326 41.95 -16.34 63.29
CA GLU A 326 40.82 -15.41 63.46
C GLU A 326 39.84 -15.60 62.28
N SER A 327 38.78 -16.39 62.50
CA SER A 327 37.73 -16.66 61.50
C SER A 327 36.52 -15.78 61.76
N VAL A 328 36.23 -14.85 60.84
CA VAL A 328 35.01 -14.04 60.85
C VAL A 328 33.94 -14.72 60.01
N CYS A 329 32.80 -14.98 60.63
CA CYS A 329 31.74 -15.82 60.10
C CYS A 329 30.36 -15.15 60.22
N VAL A 330 29.42 -15.65 59.41
CA VAL A 330 27.97 -15.42 59.54
C VAL A 330 27.25 -16.77 59.64
N PRO A 331 26.03 -16.84 60.19
CA PRO A 331 25.21 -18.06 60.13
C PRO A 331 25.05 -18.51 58.67
N ARG A 332 25.15 -19.81 58.38
CA ARG A 332 25.17 -20.34 57.00
C ARG A 332 23.90 -20.00 56.20
N GLY A 333 22.76 -19.80 56.88
CA GLY A 333 21.51 -19.34 56.26
C GLY A 333 21.39 -17.83 56.04
N GLU A 334 22.35 -17.00 56.49
CA GLU A 334 22.36 -15.57 56.21
C GLU A 334 23.00 -15.30 54.84
N PRO A 335 22.26 -14.72 53.87
CA PRO A 335 22.70 -14.67 52.47
C PRO A 335 23.78 -13.61 52.23
N ILE A 336 24.91 -14.05 51.69
CA ILE A 336 26.03 -13.20 51.29
C ILE A 336 25.83 -12.70 49.86
N ARG A 337 26.16 -11.43 49.62
CA ARG A 337 26.22 -10.76 48.31
C ARG A 337 27.56 -10.04 48.17
N ILE A 338 27.92 -9.62 46.96
CA ILE A 338 29.02 -8.67 46.74
C ILE A 338 28.46 -7.25 46.71
N ALA A 339 29.14 -6.29 47.35
CA ALA A 339 28.81 -4.89 47.22
C ALA A 339 29.17 -4.39 45.81
N PRO A 340 28.40 -3.47 45.20
CA PRO A 340 28.81 -2.84 43.95
C PRO A 340 30.13 -2.07 44.15
N PRO A 341 31.04 -2.08 43.16
CA PRO A 341 32.24 -1.25 43.21
C PRO A 341 31.87 0.23 43.16
N GLU A 342 32.78 1.10 43.63
CA GLU A 342 32.57 2.55 43.59
C GLU A 342 32.37 3.06 42.15
N HIS A 343 31.45 4.02 41.98
CA HIS A 343 31.05 4.51 40.67
C HIS A 343 32.15 5.37 40.02
N SER A 344 32.89 4.77 39.08
CA SER A 344 33.73 5.53 38.14
C SER A 344 32.86 6.44 37.24
N PRO A 345 33.30 7.67 36.92
CA PRO A 345 32.52 8.61 36.12
C PRO A 345 32.47 8.16 34.65
N LYS A 346 31.40 7.45 34.28
CA LYS A 346 31.18 6.94 32.91
C LYS A 346 30.81 8.06 31.92
N PRO A 347 31.21 7.96 30.64
CA PRO A 347 30.91 8.98 29.64
C PRO A 347 29.41 8.98 29.30
N MET A 348 28.73 10.08 29.59
CA MET A 348 27.28 10.22 29.37
C MET A 348 26.87 10.17 27.89
N VAL A 349 27.80 10.49 26.99
CA VAL A 349 27.66 10.45 25.53
C VAL A 349 28.98 9.99 24.90
N PHE A 350 28.90 9.15 23.87
CA PHE A 350 30.04 8.76 23.02
C PHE A 350 29.65 8.73 21.54
N THR A 351 30.65 8.74 20.65
CA THR A 351 30.45 8.74 19.20
C THR A 351 30.37 7.32 18.63
N ALA A 352 29.51 7.17 17.62
CA ALA A 352 29.39 5.95 16.82
C ALA A 352 29.11 6.29 15.36
N THR A 353 29.20 5.28 14.48
CA THR A 353 28.86 5.37 13.07
C THR A 353 27.75 4.36 12.74
N VAL A 354 26.69 4.81 12.06
CA VAL A 354 25.60 3.94 11.57
C VAL A 354 26.15 2.98 10.50
N ARG A 355 25.81 1.69 10.58
CA ARG A 355 26.29 0.66 9.66
C ARG A 355 25.15 0.03 8.84
N SER A 356 25.55 -0.69 7.79
CA SER A 356 24.66 -1.46 6.93
C SER A 356 25.16 -2.91 6.88
N LEU A 357 24.38 -3.83 7.45
CA LEU A 357 24.77 -5.25 7.56
C LEU A 357 24.85 -5.96 6.19
N SER A 358 24.22 -5.40 5.16
CA SER A 358 24.31 -5.88 3.76
C SER A 358 25.44 -5.22 2.96
N GLY A 359 26.29 -4.39 3.59
CA GLY A 359 27.33 -3.60 2.91
C GLY A 359 26.80 -2.48 1.99
N SER A 360 25.48 -2.32 1.89
CA SER A 360 24.87 -1.32 1.00
C SER A 360 25.02 0.09 1.55
N LYS A 361 25.66 0.98 0.78
CA LYS A 361 25.74 2.42 1.08
C LYS A 361 24.43 3.19 0.84
N ALA A 362 23.41 2.56 0.26
CA ALA A 362 22.15 3.23 -0.08
C ALA A 362 21.16 3.31 1.09
N ASN A 363 21.13 2.28 1.94
CA ASN A 363 20.15 2.12 3.03
C ASN A 363 20.86 1.68 4.32
N PRO A 364 20.51 2.24 5.50
CA PRO A 364 20.99 1.73 6.78
C PRO A 364 20.46 0.32 7.05
N HIS A 365 21.05 -0.40 8.00
CA HIS A 365 20.30 -1.47 8.66
C HIS A 365 19.34 -0.85 9.69
N LEU A 366 18.06 -1.17 9.53
CA LEU A 366 16.97 -0.88 10.47
C LEU A 366 16.24 -2.19 10.73
N ASP A 367 16.01 -2.52 12.00
CA ASP A 367 15.20 -3.67 12.38
C ASP A 367 13.68 -3.38 12.28
N ALA A 368 12.85 -4.38 12.60
CA ALA A 368 11.39 -4.26 12.60
C ALA A 368 10.83 -3.32 13.70
N GLN A 369 11.71 -2.77 14.55
CA GLN A 369 11.42 -1.86 15.66
C GLN A 369 12.01 -0.45 15.44
N GLY A 370 12.70 -0.22 14.31
CA GLY A 370 13.33 1.07 13.97
C GLY A 370 14.67 1.34 14.69
N GLN A 371 15.32 0.31 15.21
CA GLN A 371 16.64 0.37 15.85
C GLN A 371 17.74 0.30 14.78
N TYR A 372 18.87 0.97 15.04
CA TYR A 372 19.98 1.06 14.09
C TYR A 372 21.09 0.06 14.43
N ALA A 373 21.74 -0.49 13.39
CA ALA A 373 23.08 -1.04 13.53
C ALA A 373 24.10 0.10 13.65
N THR A 374 24.94 0.09 14.67
CA THR A 374 25.97 1.11 14.90
C THR A 374 27.30 0.48 15.34
N GLN A 375 28.41 1.13 15.01
CA GLN A 375 29.74 0.79 15.53
C GLN A 375 30.25 1.97 16.36
N VAL A 376 30.58 1.74 17.63
CA VAL A 376 31.18 2.76 18.50
C VAL A 376 32.64 3.02 18.12
N HIS A 377 33.15 4.23 18.32
CA HIS A 377 34.51 4.59 17.87
C HIS A 377 35.65 3.99 18.71
N PHE A 378 35.34 3.35 19.85
CA PHE A 378 36.30 2.67 20.72
C PHE A 378 36.31 1.13 20.59
N ASP A 379 35.52 0.54 19.68
CA ASP A 379 35.50 -0.91 19.44
C ASP A 379 35.28 -1.23 17.95
N SER A 380 35.66 -2.43 17.52
CA SER A 380 35.42 -2.93 16.16
C SER A 380 34.05 -3.60 16.00
N GLN A 381 33.35 -3.93 17.10
CA GLN A 381 32.05 -4.60 17.07
C GLN A 381 30.90 -3.68 16.66
N VAL A 382 29.94 -4.26 15.93
CA VAL A 382 28.68 -3.61 15.53
C VAL A 382 27.57 -4.06 16.47
N THR A 383 26.87 -3.12 17.08
CA THR A 383 25.66 -3.34 17.89
C THR A 383 24.42 -3.19 17.01
N GLU A 384 23.55 -4.20 16.95
CA GLU A 384 22.42 -4.27 16.01
C GLU A 384 21.08 -3.78 16.60
N SER A 385 21.08 -3.09 17.74
CA SER A 385 19.84 -2.75 18.48
C SER A 385 19.88 -1.39 19.19
N VAL A 386 20.51 -0.38 18.57
CA VAL A 386 20.56 0.96 19.19
C VAL A 386 19.30 1.76 18.84
N LYS A 387 18.48 1.98 19.87
CA LYS A 387 17.21 2.74 19.80
C LYS A 387 17.47 4.22 19.56
N ARG A 388 16.70 4.85 18.69
CA ARG A 388 16.73 6.32 18.51
C ARG A 388 15.76 7.02 19.45
N LEU A 389 16.21 8.12 20.06
CA LEU A 389 15.34 9.02 20.80
C LEU A 389 14.50 9.86 19.81
N THR A 390 13.17 9.85 19.96
CA THR A 390 12.23 10.56 19.07
C THR A 390 11.40 11.59 19.85
N GLN A 391 11.00 12.67 19.17
CA GLN A 391 10.33 13.84 19.76
C GLN A 391 8.79 13.68 19.83
N TYR A 392 8.28 12.47 20.06
CA TYR A 392 6.87 12.23 20.34
C TYR A 392 6.67 10.90 21.10
N ALA A 393 5.75 10.87 22.08
CA ALA A 393 5.54 9.72 22.97
C ALA A 393 4.09 9.19 22.89
N CYS A 394 3.94 7.96 22.41
CA CYS A 394 2.67 7.48 21.82
C CYS A 394 1.96 6.41 22.68
N ARG A 395 2.14 6.48 24.01
CA ARG A 395 1.67 5.45 24.94
C ARG A 395 0.15 5.28 24.88
N GLY A 396 -0.32 4.07 24.60
CA GLY A 396 -1.75 3.73 24.55
C GLY A 396 -2.46 4.01 23.21
N GLN A 397 -1.73 4.48 22.19
CA GLN A 397 -2.28 4.61 20.83
C GLN A 397 -2.45 3.23 20.17
N LYS A 398 -3.54 3.03 19.40
CA LYS A 398 -3.74 1.84 18.57
C LYS A 398 -2.89 1.83 17.28
N GLN A 399 -2.28 2.96 16.93
CA GLN A 399 -1.51 3.15 15.70
C GLN A 399 -0.15 3.79 16.01
N PRO A 400 0.95 3.38 15.36
CA PRO A 400 2.23 4.06 15.45
C PRO A 400 2.11 5.54 15.02
N THR A 401 2.75 6.42 15.77
CA THR A 401 2.78 7.88 15.52
C THR A 401 4.14 8.44 15.95
N GLY A 402 4.52 9.61 15.44
CA GLY A 402 5.80 10.28 15.75
C GLY A 402 6.62 10.64 14.50
N LEU A 403 7.88 11.01 14.71
CA LEU A 403 8.81 11.39 13.63
C LEU A 403 9.99 10.42 13.56
N HIS A 404 10.26 9.88 12.38
CA HIS A 404 11.43 9.06 12.10
C HIS A 404 11.98 9.40 10.71
N PHE A 405 13.16 10.00 10.65
CA PHE A 405 13.89 10.27 9.41
C PHE A 405 15.09 9.32 9.34
N PRO A 406 15.08 8.27 8.49
CA PRO A 406 16.17 7.29 8.42
C PRO A 406 17.53 7.95 8.20
N LEU A 407 18.49 7.64 9.06
CA LEU A 407 19.89 8.00 8.85
C LEU A 407 20.51 7.13 7.74
N LEU A 408 21.60 7.58 7.14
CA LEU A 408 22.28 6.83 6.08
C LEU A 408 23.39 5.94 6.66
N PRO A 409 23.86 4.93 5.92
CA PRO A 409 25.11 4.26 6.22
C PRO A 409 26.26 5.26 6.36
N ASP A 410 27.22 4.93 7.22
CA ASP A 410 28.37 5.73 7.56
C ASP A 410 28.05 7.12 8.19
N SER A 411 26.79 7.37 8.60
CA SER A 411 26.41 8.55 9.39
C SER A 411 27.03 8.53 10.79
N ASN A 412 27.77 9.58 11.14
CA ASN A 412 28.29 9.77 12.51
C ASN A 412 27.17 10.25 13.45
N VAL A 413 27.09 9.66 14.65
CA VAL A 413 25.99 9.87 15.60
C VAL A 413 26.50 9.95 17.04
N LEU A 414 25.72 10.64 17.87
CA LEU A 414 25.91 10.72 19.31
C LEU A 414 25.02 9.68 20.00
N ILE A 415 25.64 8.78 20.75
CA ILE A 415 24.99 7.76 21.56
C ILE A 415 25.07 8.18 23.01
N GLY A 416 23.92 8.31 23.69
CA GLY A 416 23.83 8.64 25.11
C GLY A 416 23.31 7.47 25.95
N CYS A 417 23.55 7.53 27.25
CA CYS A 417 23.22 6.46 28.20
C CYS A 417 22.09 6.86 29.15
N MET A 418 20.98 6.11 29.16
CA MET A 418 19.92 6.33 30.15
C MET A 418 20.42 6.00 31.55
N ASN A 419 20.15 6.88 32.52
CA ASN A 419 20.68 6.81 33.90
C ASN A 419 22.22 6.65 33.99
N ASN A 420 22.95 7.07 32.96
CA ASN A 420 24.38 6.82 32.78
C ASN A 420 24.78 5.32 32.81
N ASP A 421 23.89 4.41 32.42
CA ASP A 421 24.17 2.98 32.21
C ASP A 421 24.51 2.72 30.72
N PRO A 422 25.76 2.36 30.37
CA PRO A 422 26.13 2.06 28.99
C PRO A 422 25.51 0.78 28.42
N ASP A 423 24.94 -0.09 29.26
CA ASP A 423 24.08 -1.19 28.79
C ASP A 423 22.72 -0.67 28.27
N GLN A 424 22.37 0.61 28.53
CA GLN A 424 21.16 1.29 28.05
C GLN A 424 21.50 2.48 27.12
N SER A 425 22.09 2.16 25.97
CA SER A 425 22.54 3.16 24.98
C SER A 425 21.46 3.53 23.95
N TYR A 426 21.32 4.83 23.65
CA TYR A 426 20.34 5.39 22.72
C TYR A 426 20.98 6.43 21.78
N LEU A 427 20.57 6.45 20.52
CA LEU A 427 20.96 7.44 19.52
C LEU A 427 20.23 8.77 19.82
N LEU A 428 20.97 9.73 20.39
CA LEU A 428 20.47 11.06 20.77
C LEU A 428 20.33 11.99 19.56
N GLY A 429 21.33 11.98 18.67
CA GLY A 429 21.42 12.94 17.58
C GLY A 429 22.49 12.58 16.55
N PHE A 430 22.52 13.38 15.48
CA PHE A 430 23.44 13.24 14.36
C PHE A 430 24.63 14.20 14.51
N ALA A 431 25.84 13.73 14.19
CA ALA A 431 27.08 14.50 14.31
C ALA A 431 27.56 14.96 12.92
N LEU A 432 27.28 16.23 12.60
CA LEU A 432 27.75 16.91 11.39
C LEU A 432 29.28 16.83 11.27
N ASN A 433 29.77 16.69 10.04
CA ASN A 433 31.19 16.61 9.69
C ASN A 433 31.39 17.01 8.22
N ASP A 434 32.63 17.14 7.76
CA ASP A 434 32.94 17.67 6.41
C ASP A 434 32.33 16.85 5.27
N THR A 435 32.13 15.54 5.45
CA THR A 435 31.47 14.67 4.46
C THR A 435 29.94 14.68 4.56
N GLN A 436 29.39 15.32 5.60
CA GLN A 436 27.96 15.40 5.90
C GLN A 436 27.60 16.82 6.39
N PRO A 437 27.69 17.84 5.52
CA PRO A 437 27.54 19.25 5.89
C PRO A 437 26.09 19.64 6.22
N SER A 438 25.93 20.79 6.87
CA SER A 438 24.62 21.39 7.16
C SER A 438 23.96 21.97 5.92
N VAL A 439 22.63 21.86 5.83
CA VAL A 439 21.78 22.53 4.81
C VAL A 439 21.51 24.01 5.13
N VAL A 440 21.85 24.46 6.34
CA VAL A 440 21.79 25.87 6.76
C VAL A 440 23.20 26.31 7.17
N THR A 441 23.64 27.44 6.59
CA THR A 441 25.00 27.98 6.69
C THR A 441 24.96 29.49 6.91
N SER A 442 26.12 30.14 7.04
CA SER A 442 26.21 31.61 7.06
C SER A 442 25.63 32.29 5.80
N ALA A 443 25.59 31.59 4.65
CA ALA A 443 25.04 32.12 3.40
C ALA A 443 23.50 32.12 3.35
N ASN A 444 22.84 31.35 4.21
CA ASN A 444 21.38 31.21 4.27
C ASN A 444 20.85 31.13 5.72
N ASN A 445 21.45 31.90 6.63
CA ASN A 445 21.21 31.81 8.08
C ASN A 445 19.80 32.20 8.56
N ALA A 446 18.96 32.78 7.69
CA ALA A 446 17.55 33.06 7.95
C ALA A 446 16.61 31.90 7.56
N GLN A 447 17.15 30.77 7.07
CA GLN A 447 16.35 29.64 6.60
C GLN A 447 16.32 28.49 7.60
N ASN A 448 15.13 27.96 7.85
CA ASN A 448 14.87 26.74 8.59
C ASN A 448 14.49 25.64 7.57
N VAL A 449 15.38 24.68 7.34
CA VAL A 449 15.27 23.73 6.20
C VAL A 449 15.14 22.28 6.68
N LEU A 450 14.06 21.61 6.24
CA LEU A 450 13.93 20.16 6.27
C LEU A 450 14.08 19.65 4.82
N CYS A 451 15.19 18.98 4.52
CA CYS A 451 15.47 18.42 3.20
C CYS A 451 15.68 16.91 3.27
N SER A 452 15.14 16.17 2.31
CA SER A 452 15.25 14.71 2.19
C SER A 452 16.32 14.28 1.18
N ARG A 453 16.75 13.00 1.20
CA ARG A 453 17.69 12.44 0.20
C ARG A 453 17.22 12.63 -1.25
N GLY A 454 15.91 12.66 -1.48
CA GLY A 454 15.30 12.93 -2.78
C GLY A 454 15.14 14.42 -3.12
N GLN A 455 15.78 15.33 -2.36
CA GLN A 455 15.67 16.80 -2.48
C GLN A 455 14.25 17.38 -2.34
N ASN A 456 13.26 16.58 -1.91
CA ASN A 456 12.00 17.14 -1.44
C ASN A 456 12.29 17.95 -0.18
N LEU A 457 11.81 19.20 -0.14
CA LEU A 457 12.19 20.21 0.83
C LEU A 457 10.97 20.95 1.35
N LEU A 458 10.95 21.17 2.68
CA LEU A 458 10.12 22.14 3.37
C LEU A 458 11.04 23.19 3.99
N MET A 459 10.82 24.46 3.68
CA MET A 459 11.61 25.58 4.17
C MET A 459 10.73 26.70 4.70
N PHE A 460 11.15 27.29 5.82
CA PHE A 460 10.65 28.56 6.34
C PHE A 460 11.82 29.55 6.27
N ASP A 461 11.66 30.62 5.50
CA ASP A 461 12.67 31.67 5.35
C ASP A 461 12.18 32.94 6.06
N ASP A 462 12.91 33.36 7.10
CA ASP A 462 12.59 34.50 7.96
C ASP A 462 13.22 35.82 7.46
N THR A 463 13.70 35.87 6.20
CA THR A 463 14.35 37.06 5.62
C THR A 463 13.49 38.32 5.78
N PRO A 464 14.01 39.39 6.43
CA PRO A 464 13.21 40.57 6.76
C PRO A 464 12.53 41.23 5.56
N LYS A 465 11.20 41.41 5.68
CA LYS A 465 10.27 41.99 4.68
C LYS A 465 9.86 41.06 3.53
N THR A 466 10.55 39.94 3.31
CA THR A 466 10.18 38.90 2.33
C THR A 466 10.13 37.48 2.96
N PRO A 467 9.47 37.30 4.12
CA PRO A 467 9.37 35.98 4.74
C PRO A 467 8.49 35.09 3.87
N HIS A 468 8.89 33.83 3.70
CA HIS A 468 8.16 32.91 2.84
C HIS A 468 8.33 31.44 3.24
N ILE A 469 7.35 30.62 2.87
CA ILE A 469 7.35 29.18 3.10
C ILE A 469 7.35 28.48 1.74
N VAL A 470 8.24 27.50 1.56
CA VAL A 470 8.37 26.69 0.34
C VAL A 470 8.18 25.22 0.69
N LEU A 471 7.29 24.56 -0.04
CA LEU A 471 7.23 23.11 -0.15
C LEU A 471 7.51 22.73 -1.60
N GLN A 472 8.57 21.95 -1.86
CA GLN A 472 8.98 21.56 -3.21
C GLN A 472 9.39 20.09 -3.34
N THR A 473 9.32 19.58 -4.56
CA THR A 473 9.86 18.26 -4.96
C THR A 473 11.23 18.40 -5.63
N LEU A 474 11.87 17.26 -5.95
CA LEU A 474 13.15 17.17 -6.67
C LEU A 474 13.24 18.16 -7.85
N ALA A 475 14.36 18.87 -7.93
CA ALA A 475 14.67 19.89 -8.94
C ALA A 475 13.68 21.07 -9.04
N GLY A 476 12.76 21.24 -8.07
CA GLY A 476 11.77 22.33 -8.06
C GLY A 476 10.63 22.15 -9.06
N ASN A 477 10.52 20.98 -9.69
CA ASN A 477 9.55 20.64 -10.75
C ASN A 477 8.09 20.89 -10.34
N GLN A 478 7.77 20.69 -9.06
CA GLN A 478 6.56 21.17 -8.41
C GLN A 478 6.94 21.93 -7.15
N HIS A 479 6.29 23.08 -6.93
CA HIS A 479 6.38 23.79 -5.66
C HIS A 479 5.09 24.54 -5.30
N LEU A 480 4.89 24.68 -3.98
CA LEU A 480 3.92 25.55 -3.35
C LEU A 480 4.69 26.59 -2.54
N VAL A 481 4.47 27.86 -2.84
CA VAL A 481 5.13 29.00 -2.18
C VAL A 481 4.06 29.91 -1.56
N LEU A 482 4.19 30.17 -0.26
CA LEU A 482 3.40 31.18 0.46
C LEU A 482 4.34 32.36 0.73
N HIS A 483 4.12 33.51 0.08
CA HIS A 483 5.05 34.64 0.09
C HIS A 483 4.47 35.87 0.79
N GLY A 484 5.11 36.30 1.88
CA GLY A 484 4.64 37.35 2.79
C GLY A 484 5.09 38.78 2.44
N ASP A 485 5.21 39.13 1.16
CA ASP A 485 5.53 40.50 0.75
C ASP A 485 4.45 41.47 1.26
N LYS A 486 4.87 42.50 2.00
CA LYS A 486 3.98 43.52 2.58
C LYS A 486 3.27 44.40 1.55
N LYS A 487 3.71 44.42 0.29
CA LYS A 487 3.08 45.14 -0.82
C LYS A 487 2.09 44.28 -1.59
N GLN A 488 2.46 43.03 -1.91
CA GLN A 488 1.66 42.09 -2.69
C GLN A 488 1.91 40.65 -2.19
N PRO A 489 1.24 40.20 -1.11
CA PRO A 489 1.38 38.83 -0.65
C PRO A 489 0.68 37.88 -1.63
N TYR A 490 1.28 36.73 -1.89
CA TYR A 490 0.77 35.77 -2.88
C TYR A 490 0.95 34.32 -2.45
N ILE A 491 0.20 33.44 -3.09
CA ILE A 491 0.39 31.98 -3.05
C ILE A 491 0.59 31.52 -4.49
N HIS A 492 1.71 30.86 -4.77
CA HIS A 492 1.98 30.22 -6.06
C HIS A 492 1.99 28.71 -5.89
N TRP A 493 1.15 28.01 -6.66
CA TRP A 493 1.21 26.57 -6.85
C TRP A 493 1.58 26.33 -8.31
N LEU A 494 2.74 25.71 -8.55
CA LEU A 494 3.34 25.57 -9.88
C LEU A 494 3.78 24.13 -10.12
N ALA A 495 3.51 23.63 -11.32
CA ALA A 495 3.99 22.36 -11.84
C ALA A 495 4.61 22.62 -13.22
N GLN A 496 5.93 22.76 -13.27
CA GLN A 496 6.61 23.30 -14.46
C GLN A 496 6.69 22.30 -15.63
N LEU A 497 6.69 21.00 -15.33
CA LEU A 497 6.87 19.91 -16.30
C LEU A 497 5.70 18.90 -16.30
N GLY A 498 4.53 19.25 -15.77
CA GLY A 498 3.42 18.29 -15.61
C GLY A 498 2.05 18.92 -15.36
N ALA A 499 1.04 18.07 -15.26
CA ALA A 499 -0.34 18.48 -14.99
C ALA A 499 -0.59 18.77 -13.50
N MET A 500 -1.61 19.58 -13.22
CA MET A 500 -2.14 19.85 -11.88
C MET A 500 -3.62 19.47 -11.85
N ASN A 501 -3.96 18.44 -11.07
CA ASN A 501 -5.33 17.96 -10.91
C ASN A 501 -5.86 18.33 -9.53
N ILE A 502 -7.08 18.87 -9.45
CA ILE A 502 -7.71 19.31 -8.21
C ILE A 502 -9.09 18.63 -8.11
N PHE A 503 -9.33 17.91 -7.01
CA PHE A 503 -10.57 17.20 -6.75
C PHE A 503 -11.05 17.48 -5.32
N ALA A 504 -12.36 17.50 -5.12
CA ALA A 504 -13.00 17.49 -3.81
C ALA A 504 -14.23 16.58 -3.84
N ALA A 505 -14.54 15.91 -2.73
CA ALA A 505 -15.73 15.05 -2.61
C ALA A 505 -17.05 15.83 -2.45
N LYS A 506 -16.98 17.16 -2.28
CA LYS A 506 -18.13 18.07 -2.19
C LYS A 506 -17.89 19.29 -3.07
N ASP A 507 -17.42 20.38 -2.49
CA ASP A 507 -17.32 21.69 -3.15
C ASP A 507 -15.87 22.08 -3.46
N ILE A 508 -15.65 22.65 -4.65
CA ILE A 508 -14.47 23.50 -4.95
C ILE A 508 -15.02 24.90 -5.16
N GLN A 509 -14.65 25.83 -4.27
CA GLN A 509 -15.09 27.23 -4.36
C GLN A 509 -13.89 28.14 -4.65
N LEU A 510 -14.01 28.94 -5.71
CA LEU A 510 -13.08 30.01 -6.06
C LEU A 510 -13.83 31.34 -5.94
N GLY A 511 -13.26 32.30 -5.21
CA GLY A 511 -13.95 33.54 -4.86
C GLY A 511 -13.01 34.76 -4.85
N SER A 512 -13.54 35.93 -5.22
CA SER A 512 -12.85 37.22 -5.13
C SER A 512 -13.83 38.28 -4.63
N VAL A 513 -13.52 38.90 -3.49
CA VAL A 513 -14.46 39.82 -2.80
C VAL A 513 -14.40 41.26 -3.33
N LYS A 514 -13.24 41.68 -3.87
CA LYS A 514 -12.98 43.07 -4.29
C LYS A 514 -12.69 43.25 -5.78
N SER A 515 -12.49 42.17 -6.52
CA SER A 515 -11.95 42.20 -7.89
C SER A 515 -12.48 41.01 -8.69
N ALA A 516 -11.77 40.59 -9.73
CA ALA A 516 -12.16 39.46 -10.58
C ALA A 516 -11.48 38.15 -10.18
N ILE A 517 -12.10 37.03 -10.55
CA ILE A 517 -11.41 35.77 -10.83
C ILE A 517 -11.04 35.80 -12.31
N ARG A 518 -9.86 35.27 -12.68
CA ARG A 518 -9.46 35.12 -14.08
C ARG A 518 -8.97 33.70 -14.31
N LEU A 519 -9.55 33.02 -15.29
CA LEU A 519 -9.09 31.74 -15.81
C LEU A 519 -8.54 32.00 -17.21
N LEU A 520 -7.29 31.61 -17.47
CA LEU A 520 -6.63 31.82 -18.75
C LEU A 520 -6.08 30.49 -19.28
N THR A 521 -6.13 30.33 -20.61
CA THR A 521 -5.60 29.18 -21.34
C THR A 521 -5.09 29.65 -22.69
N ASN A 522 -4.05 28.99 -23.22
CA ASN A 522 -3.49 29.29 -24.53
C ASN A 522 -4.06 28.40 -25.65
N LYS A 523 -4.95 27.44 -25.33
CA LYS A 523 -5.53 26.50 -26.30
C LYS A 523 -7.01 26.26 -26.05
N THR A 524 -7.35 25.61 -24.94
CA THR A 524 -8.70 25.10 -24.68
C THR A 524 -9.09 25.32 -23.23
N PHE A 525 -10.34 25.70 -23.00
CA PHE A 525 -11.00 25.66 -21.69
C PHE A 525 -12.25 24.79 -21.83
N ILE A 526 -12.41 23.80 -20.97
CA ILE A 526 -13.53 22.86 -21.00
C ILE A 526 -14.23 22.93 -19.64
N ALA A 527 -15.49 23.35 -19.64
CA ALA A 527 -16.38 23.25 -18.48
C ALA A 527 -17.46 22.21 -18.81
N SER A 528 -17.58 21.19 -17.98
CA SER A 528 -18.56 20.10 -18.14
C SER A 528 -19.13 19.71 -16.79
N ALA A 529 -20.43 19.44 -16.73
CA ALA A 529 -21.15 19.06 -15.54
C ALA A 529 -22.22 18.03 -15.87
N LYS A 530 -22.34 16.97 -15.05
CA LYS A 530 -23.28 15.84 -15.29
C LYS A 530 -24.76 16.18 -15.08
N GLN A 531 -25.07 17.32 -14.46
CA GLN A 531 -26.44 17.74 -14.12
C GLN A 531 -26.74 19.16 -14.61
N GLN A 532 -25.94 20.14 -14.21
CA GLN A 532 -26.17 21.55 -14.55
C GLN A 532 -24.83 22.31 -14.60
N LEU A 533 -24.68 23.17 -15.61
CA LEU A 533 -23.69 24.24 -15.65
C LEU A 533 -24.47 25.56 -15.63
N ALA A 534 -24.24 26.42 -14.64
CA ALA A 534 -24.93 27.70 -14.47
C ALA A 534 -23.95 28.87 -14.65
N LEU A 535 -24.37 29.89 -15.41
CA LEU A 535 -23.61 31.13 -15.63
C LEU A 535 -24.49 32.33 -15.27
N GLU A 536 -24.47 32.71 -13.99
CA GLU A 536 -25.30 33.78 -13.45
C GLU A 536 -24.54 35.11 -13.39
N SER A 537 -25.18 36.20 -13.83
CA SER A 537 -24.63 37.56 -13.74
C SER A 537 -25.75 38.58 -13.56
N LYS A 538 -25.57 39.49 -12.59
CA LYS A 538 -26.54 40.57 -12.30
C LYS A 538 -26.46 41.77 -13.26
N LYS A 539 -25.62 41.71 -14.30
CA LYS A 539 -25.44 42.78 -15.30
C LYS A 539 -25.36 42.26 -16.74
N SER A 540 -24.45 41.33 -16.99
CA SER A 540 -24.14 40.85 -18.34
C SER A 540 -23.37 39.53 -18.30
N VAL A 541 -23.70 38.62 -19.21
CA VAL A 541 -22.83 37.52 -19.65
C VAL A 541 -22.42 37.86 -21.08
N ILE A 542 -21.15 37.67 -21.41
CA ILE A 542 -20.60 37.91 -22.76
C ILE A 542 -19.91 36.63 -23.21
N ALA A 543 -20.37 36.08 -24.33
CA ALA A 543 -19.69 35.04 -25.08
C ALA A 543 -19.31 35.64 -26.43
N ASP A 544 -18.02 35.63 -26.75
CA ASP A 544 -17.46 36.16 -27.99
C ASP A 544 -16.54 35.11 -28.61
N ALA A 545 -16.57 34.99 -29.93
CA ALA A 545 -15.85 33.99 -30.69
C ALA A 545 -15.57 34.48 -32.12
N ALA A 546 -14.29 34.50 -32.51
CA ALA A 546 -13.84 35.04 -33.79
C ALA A 546 -14.21 34.19 -35.02
N THR A 547 -14.69 32.95 -34.81
CA THR A 547 -15.05 32.00 -35.88
C THR A 547 -16.50 31.53 -35.74
N ASN A 548 -16.78 30.65 -34.78
CA ASN A 548 -18.08 30.00 -34.58
C ASN A 548 -18.52 30.08 -33.12
N LEU A 549 -19.83 30.06 -32.88
CA LEU A 549 -20.44 29.82 -31.57
C LEU A 549 -21.54 28.78 -31.74
N ASP A 550 -21.24 27.54 -31.41
CA ASP A 550 -22.13 26.40 -31.60
C ASP A 550 -22.90 26.08 -30.30
N VAL A 551 -24.22 25.90 -30.41
CA VAL A 551 -25.11 25.53 -29.29
C VAL A 551 -25.97 24.34 -29.72
N THR A 552 -25.77 23.20 -29.08
CA THR A 552 -26.48 21.94 -29.37
C THR A 552 -27.13 21.42 -28.10
N ALA A 553 -28.45 21.24 -28.11
CA ALA A 553 -29.22 20.67 -27.01
C ALA A 553 -30.55 20.08 -27.55
N ASN A 554 -31.19 19.21 -26.75
CA ASN A 554 -32.51 18.66 -27.06
C ASN A 554 -33.62 19.73 -27.06
N GLN A 555 -33.40 20.83 -26.33
CA GLN A 555 -34.26 22.00 -26.23
C GLN A 555 -33.38 23.24 -25.96
N ILE A 556 -33.71 24.37 -26.57
CA ILE A 556 -33.03 25.66 -26.35
C ILE A 556 -34.13 26.70 -26.10
N ASP A 557 -34.28 27.12 -24.85
CA ASP A 557 -35.23 28.16 -24.47
C ASP A 557 -34.52 29.52 -24.38
N VAL A 558 -34.95 30.48 -25.20
CA VAL A 558 -34.47 31.87 -25.13
C VAL A 558 -35.65 32.76 -24.78
N SER A 559 -35.57 33.44 -23.64
CA SER A 559 -36.57 34.41 -23.20
C SER A 559 -35.89 35.70 -22.74
N ALA A 560 -36.55 36.83 -22.97
CA ALA A 560 -36.12 38.15 -22.53
C ALA A 560 -37.36 38.98 -22.17
N THR A 561 -37.26 39.81 -21.14
CA THR A 561 -38.36 40.67 -20.68
C THR A 561 -38.56 41.94 -21.50
N GLN A 562 -37.65 42.22 -22.44
CA GLN A 562 -37.68 43.41 -23.30
C GLN A 562 -37.54 43.05 -24.78
N ASN A 563 -36.39 42.50 -25.20
CA ASN A 563 -36.11 42.17 -26.60
C ASN A 563 -35.19 40.96 -26.74
N ILE A 564 -35.41 40.18 -27.80
CA ILE A 564 -34.43 39.25 -28.37
C ILE A 564 -33.99 39.85 -29.71
N THR A 565 -32.71 39.75 -30.05
CA THR A 565 -32.19 40.36 -31.29
C THR A 565 -31.13 39.47 -31.92
N LEU A 566 -31.44 38.94 -33.10
CA LEU A 566 -30.53 38.11 -33.90
C LEU A 566 -30.09 38.91 -35.12
N LYS A 567 -28.79 39.21 -35.21
CA LYS A 567 -28.20 40.00 -36.31
C LYS A 567 -27.09 39.20 -36.98
N ALA A 568 -27.30 38.81 -38.24
CA ALA A 568 -26.28 38.18 -39.07
C ALA A 568 -25.75 39.17 -40.12
N GLY A 569 -24.43 39.20 -40.34
CA GLY A 569 -23.80 40.12 -41.29
C GLY A 569 -23.91 39.72 -42.77
N ARG A 570 -24.41 38.51 -43.08
CA ARG A 570 -24.56 37.99 -44.46
C ARG A 570 -25.89 37.26 -44.65
N SER A 571 -26.20 36.30 -43.78
CA SER A 571 -27.42 35.49 -43.87
C SER A 571 -27.77 34.89 -42.51
N HIS A 572 -29.06 34.83 -42.19
CA HIS A 572 -29.60 33.99 -41.12
C HIS A 572 -30.35 32.81 -41.78
N ARG A 573 -30.20 31.60 -41.24
CA ARG A 573 -30.81 30.38 -41.77
C ARG A 573 -31.31 29.51 -40.62
N SER A 574 -32.62 29.29 -40.57
CA SER A 574 -33.24 28.32 -39.67
C SER A 574 -33.66 27.09 -40.48
N VAL A 575 -33.35 25.90 -39.97
CA VAL A 575 -33.75 24.61 -40.56
C VAL A 575 -34.48 23.85 -39.47
N ILE A 576 -35.77 23.59 -39.68
CA ILE A 576 -36.68 22.97 -38.71
C ILE A 576 -37.39 21.81 -39.42
N GLN A 577 -37.46 20.65 -38.75
CA GLN A 577 -37.95 19.39 -39.35
C GLN A 577 -39.47 19.22 -39.29
N SER A 578 -40.13 19.93 -38.37
CA SER A 578 -41.59 19.95 -38.22
C SER A 578 -42.05 21.42 -38.31
N ASP A 579 -42.56 22.00 -37.23
CA ASP A 579 -43.33 23.24 -37.27
C ASP A 579 -42.54 24.48 -36.80
N ILE A 580 -42.63 25.58 -37.56
CA ILE A 580 -42.14 26.89 -37.14
C ILE A 580 -43.32 27.70 -36.58
N ASN A 581 -43.48 27.70 -35.25
CA ASN A 581 -44.56 28.43 -34.58
C ASN A 581 -44.13 29.86 -34.26
N LEU A 582 -44.57 30.82 -35.07
CA LEU A 582 -44.37 32.25 -34.82
C LEU A 582 -45.69 32.90 -34.36
N LYS A 583 -45.74 33.38 -33.12
CA LYS A 583 -46.85 34.14 -32.57
C LYS A 583 -46.39 35.53 -32.13
N ALA A 584 -47.13 36.55 -32.51
CA ALA A 584 -47.12 37.87 -31.89
C ALA A 584 -48.56 38.21 -31.47
N ASP A 585 -48.75 38.87 -30.32
CA ASP A 585 -50.08 39.28 -29.86
C ASP A 585 -50.61 40.55 -30.57
N ASN A 586 -49.72 41.29 -31.24
CA ASN A 586 -50.05 42.42 -32.12
C ASN A 586 -49.77 42.04 -33.58
N ASN A 587 -48.55 42.34 -34.07
CA ASN A 587 -48.15 42.15 -35.48
C ASN A 587 -46.94 41.22 -35.59
N LEU A 588 -46.98 40.29 -36.56
CA LEU A 588 -45.79 39.60 -37.07
C LEU A 588 -45.38 40.26 -38.39
N THR A 589 -44.15 40.77 -38.47
CA THR A 589 -43.67 41.54 -39.64
C THR A 589 -42.40 40.92 -40.21
N ILE A 590 -42.41 40.63 -41.51
CA ILE A 590 -41.24 40.20 -42.29
C ILE A 590 -41.02 41.25 -43.38
N THR A 591 -39.80 41.74 -43.55
CA THR A 591 -39.49 42.83 -44.48
C THR A 591 -38.15 42.60 -45.17
N ALA A 592 -38.17 42.65 -46.51
CA ALA A 592 -36.98 42.67 -47.35
C ALA A 592 -36.95 44.01 -48.12
N PRO A 593 -36.49 45.12 -47.52
CA PRO A 593 -36.73 46.47 -48.05
C PRO A 593 -36.00 46.78 -49.38
N ALA A 594 -35.11 45.90 -49.82
CA ALA A 594 -34.41 45.97 -51.10
C ALA A 594 -34.35 44.60 -51.82
N GLY A 595 -35.32 43.71 -51.58
CA GLY A 595 -35.30 42.35 -52.15
C GLY A 595 -36.67 41.66 -52.15
N SER A 596 -36.78 40.56 -52.90
CA SER A 596 -38.01 39.77 -52.99
C SER A 596 -38.24 38.91 -51.75
N GLN A 597 -39.45 38.94 -51.19
CA GLN A 597 -39.92 37.90 -50.26
C GLN A 597 -40.44 36.71 -51.09
N LEU A 598 -39.96 35.50 -50.81
CA LEU A 598 -40.40 34.28 -51.49
C LEU A 598 -40.90 33.27 -50.44
N ILE A 599 -42.15 32.84 -50.59
CA ILE A 599 -42.76 31.75 -49.83
C ILE A 599 -43.08 30.65 -50.85
N GLN A 600 -42.48 29.47 -50.69
CA GLN A 600 -42.59 28.36 -51.63
C GLN A 600 -42.72 27.04 -50.86
N SER A 601 -43.56 26.13 -51.35
CA SER A 601 -43.68 24.75 -50.88
C SER A 601 -43.85 23.82 -52.08
N GLN A 602 -43.51 22.53 -51.91
CA GLN A 602 -43.86 21.48 -52.86
C GLN A 602 -45.32 20.99 -52.69
N GLY A 603 -45.93 21.28 -51.54
CA GLY A 603 -47.35 21.09 -51.27
C GLY A 603 -48.11 22.42 -51.17
N ASN A 604 -49.36 22.37 -50.71
CA ASN A 604 -50.23 23.53 -50.64
C ASN A 604 -49.74 24.59 -49.64
N ILE A 605 -49.39 25.79 -50.14
CA ILE A 605 -49.24 26.98 -49.29
C ILE A 605 -50.64 27.39 -48.83
N THR A 606 -50.91 27.21 -47.54
CA THR A 606 -52.23 27.49 -46.95
C THR A 606 -52.13 28.68 -46.00
N ILE A 607 -52.58 29.85 -46.44
CA ILE A 607 -52.67 31.06 -45.60
C ILE A 607 -54.12 31.21 -45.15
N LYS A 608 -54.36 31.33 -43.84
CA LYS A 608 -55.70 31.47 -43.25
C LYS A 608 -55.71 32.61 -42.24
N GLY A 609 -56.53 33.62 -42.49
CA GLY A 609 -56.98 34.55 -41.45
C GLY A 609 -58.09 33.90 -40.63
N SER A 610 -58.03 34.02 -39.30
CA SER A 610 -59.09 33.58 -38.38
C SER A 610 -59.47 34.64 -37.35
N GLY A 611 -59.03 35.89 -37.57
CA GLY A 611 -59.41 37.08 -36.81
C GLY A 611 -60.10 38.10 -37.72
N SER A 612 -60.67 39.15 -37.14
CA SER A 612 -61.46 40.18 -37.84
C SER A 612 -60.62 41.23 -38.56
N GLY A 613 -59.54 40.83 -39.23
CA GLY A 613 -58.60 41.71 -39.93
C GLY A 613 -58.21 41.17 -41.30
N ASN A 614 -57.84 42.06 -42.21
CA ASN A 614 -57.59 41.73 -43.61
C ASN A 614 -56.37 40.81 -43.78
N LEU A 615 -56.49 39.79 -44.63
CA LEU A 615 -55.37 39.04 -45.16
C LEU A 615 -54.84 39.76 -46.40
N THR A 616 -53.82 40.61 -46.22
CA THR A 616 -53.20 41.42 -47.27
C THR A 616 -51.85 40.86 -47.71
N LEU A 617 -51.68 40.70 -49.02
CA LEU A 617 -50.43 40.42 -49.72
C LEU A 617 -50.11 41.61 -50.64
N ALA A 618 -49.32 42.57 -50.15
CA ALA A 618 -48.98 43.79 -50.88
C ALA A 618 -47.48 43.86 -51.26
N ASN A 619 -47.18 44.38 -52.45
CA ASN A 619 -45.83 44.64 -52.93
C ASN A 619 -45.82 45.82 -53.92
N GLY A 620 -45.01 46.84 -53.64
CA GLY A 620 -44.72 47.93 -54.59
C GLY A 620 -45.94 48.70 -55.10
N GLY A 621 -47.01 48.81 -54.31
CA GLY A 621 -48.26 49.48 -54.68
C GLY A 621 -49.33 48.55 -55.28
N SER A 622 -49.02 47.29 -55.57
CA SER A 622 -50.02 46.27 -55.92
C SER A 622 -50.40 45.43 -54.70
N GLU A 623 -51.66 45.00 -54.60
CA GLU A 623 -52.23 44.33 -53.42
C GLU A 623 -53.21 43.21 -53.82
N ILE A 624 -53.13 42.07 -53.12
CA ILE A 624 -54.20 41.08 -53.04
C ILE A 624 -54.66 41.06 -51.59
N SER A 625 -55.89 41.51 -51.32
CA SER A 625 -56.47 41.54 -49.97
C SER A 625 -57.73 40.69 -49.89
N ILE A 626 -57.87 39.87 -48.85
CA ILE A 626 -59.18 39.36 -48.42
C ILE A 626 -59.58 40.15 -47.17
N ASP A 627 -60.67 40.91 -47.22
CA ASP A 627 -61.14 41.68 -46.07
C ASP A 627 -61.91 40.80 -45.05
N SER A 628 -62.21 41.38 -43.88
CA SER A 628 -62.96 40.68 -42.82
C SER A 628 -64.42 40.36 -43.16
N SER A 629 -64.94 40.85 -44.29
CA SER A 629 -66.27 40.53 -44.83
C SER A 629 -66.21 39.44 -45.91
N GLY A 630 -65.01 39.01 -46.32
CA GLY A 630 -64.78 38.00 -47.35
C GLY A 630 -64.60 38.55 -48.77
N ASN A 631 -64.55 39.87 -48.96
CA ASN A 631 -64.31 40.45 -50.28
C ASN A 631 -62.85 40.23 -50.69
N VAL A 632 -62.62 39.74 -51.92
CA VAL A 632 -61.28 39.53 -52.49
C VAL A 632 -60.96 40.68 -53.44
N ASN A 633 -60.17 41.65 -52.98
CA ASN A 633 -59.69 42.74 -53.83
C ASN A 633 -58.35 42.34 -54.46
N ILE A 634 -58.21 42.55 -55.77
CA ILE A 634 -56.96 42.36 -56.52
C ILE A 634 -56.64 43.68 -57.23
N PHE A 635 -55.74 44.45 -56.64
CA PHE A 635 -55.28 45.74 -57.16
C PHE A 635 -53.89 45.58 -57.78
N ALA A 636 -53.73 46.03 -59.03
CA ALA A 636 -52.45 46.06 -59.71
C ALA A 636 -52.19 47.47 -60.26
N ASP A 637 -51.14 48.11 -59.76
CA ASP A 637 -50.76 49.51 -60.07
C ASP A 637 -50.51 49.76 -61.57
N LYS A 638 -50.21 48.71 -62.36
CA LYS A 638 -49.83 48.82 -63.78
C LYS A 638 -50.55 47.87 -64.72
N LEU A 639 -50.59 46.56 -64.40
CA LEU A 639 -51.20 45.55 -65.24
C LEU A 639 -51.54 44.29 -64.46
N LEU A 640 -52.83 43.97 -64.33
CA LEU A 640 -53.29 42.65 -63.92
C LEU A 640 -53.32 41.72 -65.14
N THR A 641 -52.64 40.58 -65.06
CA THR A 641 -52.58 39.60 -66.16
C THR A 641 -52.98 38.21 -65.66
N LEU A 642 -54.18 37.77 -66.04
CA LEU A 642 -54.69 36.42 -65.76
C LEU A 642 -54.53 35.56 -67.02
N LYS A 643 -53.92 34.37 -66.90
CA LYS A 643 -53.68 33.46 -68.03
C LYS A 643 -54.07 32.02 -67.69
N GLY A 644 -55.16 31.54 -68.28
CA GLY A 644 -55.55 30.12 -68.26
C GLY A 644 -55.00 29.34 -69.47
N LYS A 645 -54.90 28.00 -69.34
CA LYS A 645 -54.71 27.08 -70.48
C LYS A 645 -56.02 26.64 -71.15
N ALA A 646 -57.15 26.94 -70.51
CA ALA A 646 -58.51 26.85 -71.03
C ALA A 646 -59.25 28.17 -70.70
N MET A 647 -60.51 28.33 -71.14
CA MET A 647 -61.26 29.56 -70.90
C MET A 647 -61.28 29.96 -69.42
N THR A 648 -60.98 31.23 -69.14
CA THR A 648 -61.25 31.83 -67.82
C THR A 648 -62.73 32.17 -67.77
N VAL A 649 -63.52 31.31 -67.13
CA VAL A 649 -64.96 31.55 -66.93
C VAL A 649 -65.14 32.44 -65.71
N PHE A 650 -65.70 33.63 -65.92
CA PHE A 650 -66.24 34.46 -64.85
C PHE A 650 -67.74 34.13 -64.75
N ASP A 651 -68.13 33.43 -63.69
CA ASP A 651 -69.52 33.01 -63.48
C ASP A 651 -70.25 34.04 -62.62
N GLY A 652 -70.80 35.06 -63.29
CA GLY A 652 -71.43 36.23 -62.67
C GLY A 652 -71.57 37.40 -63.65
N SER A 653 -72.40 38.37 -63.31
CA SER A 653 -72.59 39.59 -64.11
C SER A 653 -71.34 40.48 -64.09
N MET A 654 -70.58 40.48 -65.18
CA MET A 654 -69.32 41.21 -65.33
C MET A 654 -69.49 42.38 -66.31
N GLU A 655 -69.42 43.62 -65.81
CA GLU A 655 -69.21 44.80 -66.67
C GLU A 655 -67.72 45.01 -66.92
N GLN A 656 -67.35 45.32 -68.17
CA GLN A 656 -65.97 45.56 -68.57
C GLN A 656 -65.92 46.53 -69.75
N ASP A 657 -65.26 47.68 -69.57
CA ASP A 657 -64.96 48.62 -70.66
C ASP A 657 -63.53 48.36 -71.18
N ILE A 658 -63.37 48.24 -72.50
CA ILE A 658 -62.11 47.91 -73.16
C ILE A 658 -61.91 48.80 -74.39
N GLY A 659 -61.35 49.98 -74.16
CA GLY A 659 -60.79 50.81 -75.23
C GLY A 659 -59.56 50.17 -75.87
N SER A 660 -59.59 49.93 -77.18
CA SER A 660 -58.51 49.25 -77.92
C SER A 660 -57.90 50.13 -79.03
N LYS A 661 -56.61 49.93 -79.34
CA LYS A 661 -56.01 50.41 -80.61
C LYS A 661 -54.68 49.75 -81.03
N GLN A 662 -54.73 49.09 -82.19
CA GLN A 662 -53.73 49.05 -83.28
C GLN A 662 -52.28 48.53 -83.03
N SER A 663 -52.19 47.19 -83.08
CA SER A 663 -51.29 46.34 -83.91
C SER A 663 -50.38 46.97 -84.99
N ALA A 664 -49.15 46.43 -85.13
CA ALA A 664 -48.40 46.17 -86.38
C ALA A 664 -47.09 45.36 -86.10
N THR A 665 -46.48 44.50 -86.95
CA THR A 665 -46.95 43.49 -87.95
C THR A 665 -45.86 42.39 -88.10
N MET A 666 -46.21 41.17 -88.54
CA MET A 666 -45.36 39.98 -88.81
C MET A 666 -44.64 39.99 -90.20
N PRO A 667 -43.84 38.97 -90.65
CA PRO A 667 -43.61 37.55 -90.22
C PRO A 667 -42.13 37.25 -89.82
N SER A 668 -41.53 36.04 -89.66
CA SER A 668 -41.78 34.59 -89.97
C SER A 668 -41.20 33.69 -88.82
N VAL A 669 -41.26 32.35 -88.65
CA VAL A 669 -41.50 31.11 -89.47
C VAL A 669 -40.28 30.67 -90.32
N PRO A 670 -39.83 29.38 -90.41
CA PRO A 670 -40.31 28.08 -89.82
C PRO A 670 -39.58 27.66 -88.51
N GLN A 671 -40.14 26.88 -87.57
CA GLN A 671 -40.55 25.44 -87.53
C GLN A 671 -39.37 24.43 -87.49
N ILE A 672 -39.08 23.75 -86.35
CA ILE A 672 -39.57 22.41 -85.89
C ILE A 672 -38.79 21.24 -86.56
N GLN A 673 -38.21 20.20 -85.90
CA GLN A 673 -38.24 19.63 -84.53
C GLN A 673 -36.86 18.89 -84.25
N ALA A 674 -36.51 18.07 -83.22
CA ALA A 674 -37.15 17.44 -82.03
C ALA A 674 -36.13 17.03 -80.90
N LEU A 675 -36.68 16.51 -79.79
CA LEU A 675 -36.21 15.52 -78.78
C LEU A 675 -34.70 15.20 -78.50
N SER A 676 -34.38 15.26 -77.19
CA SER A 676 -33.47 14.41 -76.37
C SER A 676 -31.95 14.29 -76.60
N GLU A 677 -31.23 14.49 -75.48
CA GLU A 677 -29.97 13.84 -75.03
C GLU A 677 -28.57 14.29 -75.54
N ASN A 678 -27.62 14.19 -74.58
CA ASN A 678 -26.16 13.99 -74.67
C ASN A 678 -25.17 15.04 -75.26
N ALA A 679 -24.25 15.44 -74.37
CA ALA A 679 -22.77 15.44 -74.50
C ALA A 679 -22.00 16.05 -75.71
N ARG A 680 -21.14 17.02 -75.37
CA ARG A 680 -19.70 17.19 -75.75
C ARG A 680 -19.27 17.79 -77.13
N LEU A 681 -18.24 18.64 -77.04
CA LEU A 681 -17.31 19.15 -78.09
C LEU A 681 -17.94 20.10 -79.15
N SER A 682 -17.19 20.91 -79.91
CA SER A 682 -15.74 20.89 -80.25
C SER A 682 -15.07 22.30 -80.38
N LEU A 683 -13.79 22.30 -80.81
CA LEU A 683 -12.83 23.38 -81.05
C LEU A 683 -13.22 24.31 -82.24
N ALA A 684 -12.54 25.41 -82.63
CA ALA A 684 -11.12 25.81 -82.56
C ALA A 684 -10.97 27.38 -82.62
N ALA A 685 -9.80 28.04 -82.73
CA ALA A 685 -8.44 27.60 -83.09
C ALA A 685 -7.31 28.51 -82.54
N ASP A 686 -6.09 28.00 -82.66
CA ASP A 686 -4.77 28.66 -82.81
C ASP A 686 -4.27 29.70 -81.79
N GLY A 687 -3.23 29.29 -81.05
CA GLY A 687 -2.42 30.12 -80.16
C GLY A 687 -1.27 29.31 -79.54
N ILE A 688 -0.18 29.13 -80.27
CA ILE A 688 0.92 28.23 -79.87
C ILE A 688 1.65 28.76 -78.63
N ALA A 689 1.59 27.98 -77.54
CA ALA A 689 2.45 28.12 -76.38
C ALA A 689 3.02 26.74 -76.02
N THR A 690 4.34 26.59 -76.02
CA THR A 690 5.04 25.34 -75.72
C THR A 690 4.78 24.89 -74.29
N MET A 691 4.10 23.75 -74.13
CA MET A 691 3.93 23.10 -72.83
C MET A 691 5.27 22.51 -72.37
N ALA A 692 5.71 22.85 -71.16
CA ALA A 692 6.75 22.09 -70.48
C ALA A 692 6.19 20.72 -70.07
N SER A 693 6.96 19.65 -70.27
CA SER A 693 6.61 18.32 -69.79
C SER A 693 6.88 18.21 -68.28
N SER A 694 5.83 17.98 -67.50
CA SER A 694 5.96 17.78 -66.07
C SER A 694 6.32 16.34 -65.70
N THR A 695 6.90 16.17 -64.51
CA THR A 695 7.26 14.88 -63.91
C THR A 695 6.42 14.61 -62.66
N ILE A 696 6.13 13.34 -62.40
CA ILE A 696 5.60 12.86 -61.11
C ILE A 696 6.62 11.92 -60.48
N GLU A 697 6.89 12.13 -59.20
CA GLU A 697 7.61 11.18 -58.35
C GLU A 697 6.66 10.70 -57.26
N LEU A 698 6.51 9.37 -57.15
CA LEU A 698 5.74 8.68 -56.13
C LEU A 698 6.67 7.99 -55.14
N SER A 699 6.29 7.98 -53.86
CA SER A 699 6.97 7.20 -52.83
C SER A 699 5.96 6.75 -51.78
N TYR A 700 5.99 5.48 -51.39
CA TYR A 700 5.01 4.82 -50.53
C TYR A 700 5.72 3.83 -49.58
N THR A 701 5.56 4.04 -48.27
CA THR A 701 6.26 3.26 -47.23
C THR A 701 5.32 2.85 -46.10
N TYR A 702 5.71 1.83 -45.34
CA TYR A 702 5.20 1.61 -43.99
C TYR A 702 5.56 2.82 -43.09
N GLN A 703 4.93 2.94 -41.92
CA GLN A 703 5.13 4.08 -41.03
C GLN A 703 6.51 4.11 -40.38
N ASP A 704 7.13 2.94 -40.18
CA ASP A 704 8.53 2.79 -39.79
C ASP A 704 9.53 3.29 -40.86
N GLY A 705 9.06 3.58 -42.07
CA GLY A 705 9.85 4.05 -43.20
C GLY A 705 10.36 2.95 -44.13
N SER A 706 10.08 1.67 -43.85
CA SER A 706 10.41 0.57 -44.75
C SER A 706 9.54 0.58 -46.02
N PRO A 707 10.09 0.21 -47.20
CA PRO A 707 9.38 0.34 -48.46
C PRO A 707 8.22 -0.65 -48.58
N ILE A 708 7.17 -0.24 -49.29
CA ILE A 708 6.08 -1.12 -49.72
C ILE A 708 6.42 -1.58 -51.13
N MET A 709 6.79 -2.85 -51.27
CA MET A 709 7.50 -3.38 -52.42
C MET A 709 6.53 -3.81 -53.53
N GLY A 710 6.78 -3.37 -54.76
CA GLY A 710 6.05 -3.85 -55.94
C GLY A 710 4.58 -3.42 -56.06
N ALA A 711 4.06 -2.62 -55.12
CA ALA A 711 2.62 -2.33 -55.03
C ALA A 711 2.07 -1.67 -56.31
N PRO A 712 0.90 -2.09 -56.80
CA PRO A 712 0.26 -1.46 -57.95
C PRO A 712 -0.27 -0.07 -57.57
N TYR A 713 -0.26 0.86 -58.53
CA TYR A 713 -0.84 2.19 -58.38
C TYR A 713 -1.67 2.62 -59.60
N THR A 714 -2.65 3.49 -59.36
CA THR A 714 -3.49 4.13 -60.38
C THR A 714 -3.53 5.63 -60.16
N ILE A 715 -3.06 6.41 -61.15
CA ILE A 715 -3.11 7.88 -61.17
C ILE A 715 -4.29 8.34 -62.03
N ARG A 716 -5.14 9.25 -61.54
CA ARG A 716 -6.21 9.90 -62.30
C ARG A 716 -6.00 11.42 -62.33
N PHE A 717 -5.97 12.00 -63.52
CA PHE A 717 -5.74 13.43 -63.74
C PHE A 717 -7.05 14.21 -63.91
N ALA A 718 -7.03 15.52 -63.63
CA ALA A 718 -8.21 16.39 -63.74
C ALA A 718 -8.79 16.49 -65.18
N ASN A 719 -8.02 16.14 -66.21
CA ASN A 719 -8.47 16.05 -67.61
C ASN A 719 -9.17 14.72 -67.96
N GLY A 720 -9.27 13.77 -67.01
CA GLY A 720 -9.84 12.44 -67.21
C GLY A 720 -8.85 11.36 -67.66
N THR A 721 -7.59 11.70 -67.96
CA THR A 721 -6.55 10.69 -68.25
C THR A 721 -6.28 9.84 -67.00
N THR A 722 -6.08 8.54 -67.19
CA THR A 722 -5.69 7.59 -66.13
C THR A 722 -4.40 6.89 -66.55
N LEU A 723 -3.46 6.72 -65.63
CA LEU A 723 -2.24 5.93 -65.79
C LEU A 723 -2.17 4.87 -64.70
N THR A 724 -1.60 3.71 -65.01
CA THR A 724 -1.38 2.62 -64.04
C THR A 724 0.07 2.13 -64.11
N GLY A 725 0.55 1.54 -63.02
CA GLY A 725 1.89 0.96 -62.94
C GLY A 725 2.12 0.25 -61.61
N ASN A 726 3.36 -0.15 -61.36
CA ASN A 726 3.81 -0.73 -60.09
C ASN A 726 4.97 0.09 -59.53
N LEU A 727 5.09 0.15 -58.21
CA LEU A 727 6.26 0.67 -57.53
C LEU A 727 7.45 -0.29 -57.68
N ASP A 728 8.66 0.26 -57.56
CA ASP A 728 9.90 -0.50 -57.43
C ASP A 728 10.06 -1.12 -56.04
N ASP A 729 11.12 -1.91 -55.86
CA ASP A 729 11.49 -2.56 -54.59
C ASP A 729 11.89 -1.55 -53.48
N SER A 730 12.04 -0.25 -53.81
CA SER A 730 12.23 0.85 -52.85
C SER A 730 10.93 1.61 -52.54
N GLY A 731 9.79 1.12 -53.02
CA GLY A 731 8.47 1.72 -52.82
C GLY A 731 8.28 3.02 -53.60
N LYS A 732 8.88 3.17 -54.79
CA LYS A 732 8.84 4.40 -55.58
C LYS A 732 8.46 4.17 -57.03
N ALA A 733 8.04 5.24 -57.71
CA ALA A 733 7.93 5.28 -59.16
C ALA A 733 8.15 6.71 -59.68
N LYS A 734 8.71 6.84 -60.88
CA LYS A 734 8.84 8.11 -61.60
C LYS A 734 8.07 8.02 -62.91
N ILE A 735 7.22 9.01 -63.17
CA ILE A 735 6.41 9.10 -64.38
C ILE A 735 6.77 10.42 -65.06
N GLU A 736 7.40 10.34 -66.22
CA GLU A 736 7.83 11.49 -67.02
C GLU A 736 6.79 11.83 -68.09
N ASN A 737 6.68 13.10 -68.46
CA ASN A 737 5.69 13.63 -69.42
C ASN A 737 4.23 13.52 -68.93
N ALA A 738 4.01 13.72 -67.63
CA ALA A 738 2.68 13.77 -67.03
C ALA A 738 1.93 15.07 -67.41
N PRO A 739 0.60 15.03 -67.63
CA PRO A 739 -0.20 16.24 -67.86
C PRO A 739 -0.13 17.20 -66.65
N PRO A 740 0.28 18.47 -66.84
CA PRO A 740 0.50 19.40 -65.74
C PRO A 740 -0.80 19.75 -64.99
N GLY A 741 -0.79 19.66 -63.67
CA GLY A 741 -1.93 20.01 -62.82
C GLY A 741 -2.08 19.15 -61.56
N GLN A 742 -3.33 19.00 -61.10
CA GLN A 742 -3.68 18.12 -59.98
C GLN A 742 -4.09 16.73 -60.47
N TYR A 743 -3.72 15.72 -59.68
CA TYR A 743 -4.12 14.32 -59.87
C TYR A 743 -4.46 13.67 -58.51
N THR A 744 -5.10 12.51 -58.56
CA THR A 744 -5.14 11.56 -57.43
C THR A 744 -4.35 10.31 -57.78
N VAL A 745 -3.68 9.71 -56.79
CA VAL A 745 -3.01 8.40 -56.90
C VAL A 745 -3.57 7.46 -55.84
N GLN A 746 -3.91 6.24 -56.25
CA GLN A 746 -4.42 5.18 -55.40
C GLN A 746 -3.44 4.01 -55.42
N TYR A 747 -3.14 3.41 -54.26
CA TYR A 747 -2.18 2.31 -54.10
C TYR A 747 -2.86 1.01 -53.63
N GLY A 748 -2.32 -0.12 -54.07
CA GLY A 748 -2.64 -1.46 -53.53
C GLY A 748 -1.67 -1.93 -52.43
N GLU A 749 -1.70 -3.22 -52.17
CA GLU A 749 -0.89 -3.88 -51.13
C GLU A 749 0.55 -4.18 -51.57
N ASP A 750 1.39 -4.54 -50.59
CA ASP A 750 2.75 -5.04 -50.80
C ASP A 750 2.74 -6.40 -51.53
N LYS A 751 3.73 -6.63 -52.40
CA LYS A 751 3.83 -7.86 -53.20
C LYS A 751 4.42 -9.06 -52.43
N ARG A 752 5.03 -8.87 -51.26
CA ARG A 752 5.60 -9.95 -50.44
C ARG A 752 4.49 -10.81 -49.82
N ASP A 753 4.79 -12.08 -49.59
CA ASP A 753 3.95 -12.92 -48.73
C ASP A 753 3.94 -12.34 -47.30
N TYR A 754 2.76 -12.25 -46.70
CA TYR A 754 2.59 -11.68 -45.36
C TYR A 754 3.17 -12.60 -44.29
N LEU A 755 4.16 -12.10 -43.56
CA LEU A 755 4.78 -12.78 -42.42
C LEU A 755 4.51 -11.98 -41.14
N PRO A 756 3.72 -12.51 -40.18
CA PRO A 756 3.58 -11.88 -38.87
C PRO A 756 4.86 -12.05 -38.04
N GLU A 757 5.35 -10.96 -37.44
CA GLU A 757 6.63 -10.98 -36.70
C GLU A 757 6.46 -11.45 -35.24
N ASP A 758 6.97 -12.65 -34.92
CA ASP A 758 6.91 -13.22 -33.58
C ASP A 758 7.94 -12.59 -32.62
N ASN A 759 7.49 -11.57 -31.88
CA ASN A 759 8.28 -10.88 -30.86
C ASN A 759 8.07 -11.43 -29.42
N ARG A 760 7.62 -12.69 -29.26
CA ARG A 760 7.39 -13.30 -27.94
C ARG A 760 8.70 -13.74 -27.24
N PRO A 761 8.91 -13.37 -25.97
CA PRO A 761 9.82 -14.11 -25.09
C PRO A 761 9.31 -15.55 -24.89
N LYS A 762 10.20 -16.56 -24.87
CA LYS A 762 9.80 -17.94 -24.55
C LYS A 762 9.34 -18.04 -23.09
N ASN A 763 8.12 -18.54 -22.88
CA ASN A 763 7.53 -18.75 -21.57
C ASN A 763 8.23 -19.92 -20.81
N PRO A 764 8.84 -19.69 -19.62
CA PRO A 764 9.50 -20.76 -18.85
C PRO A 764 8.54 -21.77 -18.20
N LEU A 765 7.26 -21.43 -18.01
CA LEU A 765 6.31 -22.16 -17.15
C LEU A 765 5.25 -22.96 -17.92
N TYR A 766 5.27 -22.93 -19.26
CA TYR A 766 4.27 -23.65 -20.08
C TYR A 766 4.31 -25.16 -19.80
N GLY A 767 3.20 -25.71 -19.32
CA GLY A 767 3.06 -27.11 -18.92
C GLY A 767 3.55 -27.48 -17.50
N GLN A 768 4.07 -26.55 -16.70
CA GLN A 768 4.63 -26.88 -15.37
C GLN A 768 3.61 -26.92 -14.22
N ILE A 769 2.47 -26.25 -14.35
CA ILE A 769 1.37 -26.30 -13.38
C ILE A 769 0.10 -26.77 -14.11
N THR A 770 -0.31 -28.01 -13.83
CA THR A 770 -1.63 -28.53 -14.23
C THR A 770 -2.65 -28.31 -13.11
N PRO A 771 -3.98 -28.33 -13.38
CA PRO A 771 -4.99 -28.21 -12.33
C PRO A 771 -4.84 -29.26 -11.21
N ALA A 772 -4.52 -30.50 -11.58
CA ALA A 772 -4.21 -31.57 -10.63
C ALA A 772 -2.99 -31.24 -9.73
N ARG A 773 -1.94 -30.63 -10.30
CA ARG A 773 -0.74 -30.22 -9.55
C ARG A 773 -1.04 -29.05 -8.61
N ALA A 774 -1.88 -28.11 -9.02
CA ALA A 774 -2.35 -27.02 -8.16
C ALA A 774 -3.17 -27.55 -6.97
N ALA A 775 -4.11 -28.48 -7.21
CA ALA A 775 -4.87 -29.15 -6.15
C ALA A 775 -3.96 -29.94 -5.19
N GLU A 776 -2.98 -30.69 -5.72
CA GLU A 776 -1.99 -31.44 -4.93
C GLU A 776 -1.11 -30.51 -4.05
N MET A 777 -0.69 -29.36 -4.58
CA MET A 777 0.10 -28.36 -3.84
C MET A 777 -0.70 -27.67 -2.73
N VAL A 778 -1.99 -27.39 -2.96
CA VAL A 778 -2.89 -26.85 -1.92
C VAL A 778 -3.17 -27.91 -0.84
N ARG A 779 -3.44 -29.17 -1.22
CA ARG A 779 -3.68 -30.29 -0.28
C ARG A 779 -2.45 -30.63 0.58
N SER A 780 -1.24 -30.39 0.06
CA SER A 780 0.03 -30.65 0.78
C SER A 780 0.58 -29.46 1.56
N GLY A 781 -0.07 -28.29 1.48
CA GLY A 781 0.35 -27.07 2.19
C GLY A 781 1.67 -26.44 1.70
N ASN A 782 2.29 -26.98 0.64
CA ASN A 782 3.56 -26.47 0.12
C ASN A 782 3.34 -25.29 -0.84
N THR A 783 3.12 -24.11 -0.25
CA THR A 783 2.76 -22.88 -0.97
C THR A 783 3.93 -22.17 -1.65
N ALA A 784 5.18 -22.68 -1.61
CA ALA A 784 6.34 -21.96 -2.11
C ALA A 784 6.22 -21.50 -3.58
N PRO A 785 5.80 -22.33 -4.57
CA PRO A 785 5.64 -21.86 -5.95
C PRO A 785 4.38 -20.99 -6.15
N LEU A 786 3.37 -21.13 -5.27
CA LEU A 786 2.22 -20.22 -5.25
C LEU A 786 2.60 -18.83 -4.74
N ILE A 787 3.57 -18.72 -3.82
CA ILE A 787 4.12 -17.46 -3.34
C ILE A 787 4.96 -16.78 -4.43
N GLU A 788 5.76 -17.56 -5.18
CA GLU A 788 6.53 -17.05 -6.33
C GLU A 788 5.61 -16.52 -7.45
N ALA A 789 4.52 -17.25 -7.77
CA ALA A 789 3.46 -16.75 -8.65
C ALA A 789 2.73 -15.51 -8.10
N ASN A 790 2.47 -15.47 -6.79
CA ASN A 790 1.83 -14.32 -6.13
C ASN A 790 2.70 -13.05 -6.15
N GLY A 791 4.03 -13.20 -6.21
CA GLY A 791 4.97 -12.09 -6.41
C GLY A 791 4.81 -11.39 -7.77
N ILE A 792 4.35 -12.12 -8.80
CA ILE A 792 4.02 -11.55 -10.11
C ILE A 792 2.59 -10.98 -10.10
N ALA A 793 1.64 -11.67 -9.46
CA ALA A 793 0.24 -11.23 -9.39
C ALA A 793 0.03 -9.94 -8.58
N THR A 794 0.80 -9.72 -7.50
CA THR A 794 0.63 -8.55 -6.62
C THR A 794 1.03 -7.21 -7.24
N GLN A 795 1.71 -7.19 -8.40
CA GLN A 795 1.93 -5.96 -9.18
C GLN A 795 0.84 -5.68 -10.23
N ALA A 796 -0.17 -6.56 -10.39
CA ALA A 796 -1.23 -6.43 -11.39
C ALA A 796 -2.65 -6.19 -10.83
N GLY A 797 -2.84 -6.30 -9.50
CA GLY A 797 -4.15 -6.41 -8.86
C GLY A 797 -5.16 -5.28 -9.16
N ASP A 798 -4.73 -4.01 -9.08
CA ASP A 798 -5.63 -2.86 -9.24
C ASP A 798 -6.05 -2.58 -10.70
N TRP A 799 -5.36 -3.17 -11.67
CA TRP A 799 -5.70 -3.04 -13.10
C TRP A 799 -6.52 -4.23 -13.62
N LEU A 800 -6.33 -5.43 -13.05
CA LEU A 800 -7.03 -6.65 -13.45
C LEU A 800 -8.56 -6.56 -13.29
N TRP A 801 -9.05 -6.04 -12.15
CA TRP A 801 -10.49 -5.94 -11.89
C TRP A 801 -11.16 -4.78 -12.65
N GLY A 802 -10.47 -3.66 -12.88
CA GLY A 802 -10.97 -2.56 -13.72
C GLY A 802 -11.15 -2.97 -15.19
N THR A 803 -10.32 -3.90 -15.67
CA THR A 803 -10.37 -4.43 -17.06
C THR A 803 -11.40 -5.58 -17.22
N LEU A 804 -12.02 -6.03 -16.12
CA LEU A 804 -13.03 -7.10 -16.11
C LEU A 804 -14.47 -6.61 -16.38
N GLN A 805 -14.74 -5.30 -16.37
CA GLN A 805 -16.05 -4.73 -16.73
C GLN A 805 -16.24 -4.43 -18.23
N GLY A 806 -15.21 -4.62 -19.07
CA GLY A 806 -15.16 -4.06 -20.43
C GLY A 806 -16.30 -4.44 -21.37
N ASP A 807 -16.81 -5.68 -21.29
CA ASP A 807 -17.85 -6.22 -22.17
C ASP A 807 -19.24 -6.37 -21.51
N PHE A 808 -19.50 -5.74 -20.36
CA PHE A 808 -20.89 -5.51 -19.87
C PHE A 808 -21.63 -4.41 -20.67
N ASN A 809 -21.34 -4.31 -21.97
CA ASN A 809 -21.94 -3.39 -22.91
C ASN A 809 -22.49 -4.18 -24.11
N GLN A 810 -23.80 -4.40 -24.16
CA GLN A 810 -24.45 -5.16 -25.23
C GLN A 810 -24.37 -4.52 -26.63
N ASN A 811 -23.80 -3.31 -26.77
CA ASN A 811 -23.41 -2.74 -28.06
C ASN A 811 -22.01 -2.08 -28.00
N PRO A 812 -20.92 -2.86 -28.09
CA PRO A 812 -19.56 -2.32 -28.18
C PRO A 812 -19.27 -1.80 -29.58
N SER A 813 -18.76 -0.57 -29.69
CA SER A 813 -18.38 0.07 -30.96
C SER A 813 -17.29 -0.71 -31.71
N THR A 814 -17.09 -0.39 -32.99
CA THR A 814 -15.96 -0.88 -33.80
C THR A 814 -14.62 -0.57 -33.14
N SER A 815 -14.49 0.56 -32.44
CA SER A 815 -13.30 0.92 -31.67
C SER A 815 -13.11 0.06 -30.41
N GLN A 816 -14.17 -0.33 -29.70
CA GLN A 816 -14.07 -1.23 -28.54
C GLN A 816 -13.60 -2.65 -28.96
N ILE A 817 -14.00 -3.12 -30.14
CA ILE A 817 -13.50 -4.38 -30.73
C ILE A 817 -11.97 -4.34 -30.96
N VAL A 818 -11.49 -3.30 -31.65
CA VAL A 818 -10.07 -3.19 -32.03
C VAL A 818 -9.20 -3.02 -30.77
N VAL A 819 -9.68 -2.27 -29.78
CA VAL A 819 -9.03 -2.18 -28.46
C VAL A 819 -8.99 -3.52 -27.73
N GLY A 820 -10.09 -4.29 -27.70
CA GLY A 820 -10.10 -5.63 -27.10
C GLY A 820 -9.10 -6.59 -27.74
N THR A 821 -8.92 -6.48 -29.06
CA THR A 821 -7.96 -7.29 -29.85
C THR A 821 -6.50 -6.91 -29.55
N LEU A 822 -6.20 -5.62 -29.40
CA LEU A 822 -4.83 -5.15 -29.18
C LEU A 822 -4.33 -5.42 -27.74
N ILE A 823 -5.23 -5.61 -26.79
CA ILE A 823 -4.86 -6.03 -25.42
C ILE A 823 -4.62 -7.55 -25.36
N SER A 824 -5.29 -8.36 -26.20
CA SER A 824 -5.02 -9.80 -26.38
C SER A 824 -3.82 -10.05 -27.30
N MET A 825 -2.69 -9.39 -26.97
CA MET A 825 -1.37 -9.57 -27.60
C MET A 825 -0.19 -9.36 -26.61
N ILE A 826 -0.45 -9.03 -25.34
CA ILE A 826 0.60 -8.86 -24.31
C ILE A 826 0.75 -10.19 -23.54
N PRO A 827 1.91 -10.89 -23.54
CA PRO A 827 1.96 -12.35 -23.29
C PRO A 827 1.34 -12.91 -22.01
N ILE A 828 1.42 -12.20 -20.88
CA ILE A 828 0.83 -12.64 -19.59
C ILE A 828 -0.66 -12.27 -19.49
N ILE A 829 -1.06 -11.23 -20.22
CA ILE A 829 -2.40 -10.63 -20.20
C ILE A 829 -3.31 -11.32 -21.21
N ASP A 830 -2.76 -11.69 -22.36
CA ASP A 830 -3.41 -12.39 -23.47
C ASP A 830 -4.10 -13.67 -22.98
N GLN A 831 -3.34 -14.58 -22.37
CA GLN A 831 -3.86 -15.85 -21.82
C GLN A 831 -4.89 -15.65 -20.69
N VAL A 832 -4.79 -14.55 -19.93
CA VAL A 832 -5.72 -14.21 -18.85
C VAL A 832 -7.01 -13.57 -19.41
N MET A 833 -6.92 -12.79 -20.50
CA MET A 833 -8.08 -12.24 -21.18
C MET A 833 -8.83 -13.29 -22.00
N ASP A 834 -8.15 -14.20 -22.67
CA ASP A 834 -8.83 -15.29 -23.38
C ASP A 834 -9.52 -16.23 -22.39
N LEU A 835 -8.87 -16.55 -21.26
CA LEU A 835 -9.52 -17.29 -20.16
C LEU A 835 -10.74 -16.53 -19.59
N ARG A 836 -10.65 -15.21 -19.42
CA ARG A 836 -11.79 -14.35 -19.05
C ARG A 836 -12.91 -14.43 -20.08
N ASP A 837 -12.59 -14.19 -21.35
CA ASP A 837 -13.57 -14.16 -22.45
C ASP A 837 -14.27 -15.52 -22.57
N ILE A 838 -13.53 -16.62 -22.41
CA ILE A 838 -14.10 -17.99 -22.40
C ILE A 838 -15.02 -18.17 -21.21
N ILE A 839 -14.59 -17.85 -19.98
CA ILE A 839 -15.45 -17.99 -18.79
C ILE A 839 -16.71 -17.12 -18.92
N ALA A 840 -16.62 -15.92 -19.49
CA ALA A 840 -17.76 -15.04 -19.73
C ALA A 840 -18.75 -15.62 -20.77
N ASN A 841 -18.27 -16.04 -21.94
CA ASN A 841 -19.12 -16.63 -22.98
C ASN A 841 -19.68 -18.00 -22.58
N VAL A 842 -18.92 -18.81 -21.82
CA VAL A 842 -19.41 -20.07 -21.26
C VAL A 842 -20.52 -19.81 -20.25
N MET A 843 -20.35 -18.84 -19.33
CA MET A 843 -21.43 -18.46 -18.41
C MET A 843 -22.67 -17.95 -19.14
N LEU A 844 -22.50 -17.19 -20.23
CA LEU A 844 -23.60 -16.72 -21.09
C LEU A 844 -24.35 -17.89 -21.74
N LEU A 845 -23.62 -18.83 -22.36
CA LEU A 845 -24.16 -20.05 -22.97
C LEU A 845 -24.70 -21.08 -21.96
N THR A 846 -24.65 -20.79 -20.65
CA THR A 846 -25.34 -21.58 -19.60
C THR A 846 -26.69 -20.98 -19.17
N ASP A 847 -27.19 -19.96 -19.87
CA ASP A 847 -28.61 -19.58 -19.83
C ASP A 847 -29.39 -20.29 -20.95
N ASP A 848 -30.59 -20.80 -20.63
CA ASP A 848 -31.35 -21.67 -21.54
C ASP A 848 -31.84 -20.94 -22.80
N ASP A 849 -32.09 -19.63 -22.68
CA ASP A 849 -32.52 -18.77 -23.80
C ASP A 849 -31.34 -18.41 -24.73
N GLU A 850 -30.16 -18.08 -24.19
CA GLU A 850 -28.99 -17.66 -24.99
C GLU A 850 -28.14 -18.84 -25.52
N ALA A 851 -28.25 -20.04 -24.93
CA ALA A 851 -27.59 -21.26 -25.45
C ALA A 851 -28.00 -21.65 -26.89
N ASN A 852 -29.09 -21.05 -27.41
CA ASN A 852 -29.62 -21.27 -28.75
C ASN A 852 -29.35 -20.10 -29.73
N ASP A 853 -28.68 -19.02 -29.30
CA ASP A 853 -28.39 -17.86 -30.16
C ASP A 853 -27.13 -18.06 -31.03
N THR A 854 -27.30 -17.97 -32.35
CA THR A 854 -26.21 -18.04 -33.32
C THR A 854 -25.17 -16.93 -33.12
N ASP A 855 -25.57 -15.70 -32.77
CA ASP A 855 -24.62 -14.59 -32.60
C ASP A 855 -23.77 -14.77 -31.31
N ALA A 856 -24.33 -15.38 -30.26
CA ALA A 856 -23.57 -15.80 -29.07
C ALA A 856 -22.52 -16.89 -29.43
N TRP A 857 -22.91 -17.90 -30.21
CA TRP A 857 -21.97 -18.92 -30.69
C TRP A 857 -20.90 -18.36 -31.65
N LEU A 858 -21.22 -17.35 -32.48
CA LEU A 858 -20.23 -16.62 -33.30
C LEU A 858 -19.21 -15.86 -32.44
N ALA A 859 -19.67 -15.15 -31.40
CA ALA A 859 -18.81 -14.42 -30.47
C ALA A 859 -17.90 -15.36 -29.64
N PHE A 860 -18.45 -16.49 -29.18
CA PHE A 860 -17.70 -17.53 -28.48
C PHE A 860 -16.67 -18.21 -29.39
N THR A 861 -17.00 -18.43 -30.66
CA THR A 861 -16.09 -19.06 -31.63
C THR A 861 -14.92 -18.17 -31.98
N LEU A 862 -15.14 -16.87 -32.23
CA LEU A 862 -14.04 -15.91 -32.38
C LEU A 862 -13.16 -15.83 -31.13
N THR A 863 -13.73 -16.07 -29.96
CA THR A 863 -12.99 -16.11 -28.70
C THR A 863 -12.11 -17.35 -28.61
N GLY A 864 -12.65 -18.54 -28.89
CA GLY A 864 -11.86 -19.79 -28.95
C GLY A 864 -10.79 -19.79 -30.03
N ILE A 865 -11.03 -19.10 -31.16
CA ILE A 865 -10.02 -18.90 -32.21
C ILE A 865 -8.80 -18.14 -31.67
N GLY A 866 -8.97 -17.22 -30.71
CA GLY A 866 -7.86 -16.50 -30.07
C GLY A 866 -6.77 -17.40 -29.47
N LEU A 867 -7.18 -18.55 -28.91
CA LEU A 867 -6.29 -19.52 -28.27
C LEU A 867 -5.23 -20.12 -29.19
N VAL A 868 -5.51 -20.18 -30.51
CA VAL A 868 -4.63 -20.84 -31.48
C VAL A 868 -3.38 -19.96 -31.71
N PRO A 869 -2.16 -20.36 -31.30
CA PRO A 869 -1.03 -19.43 -31.25
C PRO A 869 -0.66 -18.83 -32.61
N VAL A 870 -0.28 -17.55 -32.59
CA VAL A 870 0.13 -16.71 -33.76
C VAL A 870 -1.01 -16.40 -34.74
N VAL A 871 -1.77 -17.40 -35.19
CA VAL A 871 -2.87 -17.22 -36.15
C VAL A 871 -4.12 -16.64 -35.44
N GLY A 872 -4.41 -17.12 -34.25
CA GLY A 872 -5.66 -16.89 -33.51
C GLY A 872 -5.97 -15.43 -33.22
N SER A 873 -5.10 -14.73 -32.50
CA SER A 873 -5.33 -13.33 -32.07
C SER A 873 -5.55 -12.38 -33.25
N ALA A 874 -4.80 -12.54 -34.35
CA ALA A 874 -4.96 -11.76 -35.56
C ALA A 874 -6.31 -12.01 -36.25
N VAL A 875 -6.73 -13.27 -36.33
CA VAL A 875 -8.00 -13.69 -36.94
C VAL A 875 -9.21 -13.32 -36.07
N LYS A 876 -9.11 -13.47 -34.74
CA LYS A 876 -10.08 -12.98 -33.73
C LYS A 876 -10.35 -11.49 -33.92
N GLY A 877 -9.30 -10.70 -34.18
CA GLY A 877 -9.40 -9.27 -34.50
C GLY A 877 -10.19 -8.97 -35.76
N VAL A 878 -9.74 -9.50 -36.90
CA VAL A 878 -10.38 -9.27 -38.21
C VAL A 878 -11.83 -9.75 -38.21
N GLY A 879 -12.10 -10.92 -37.63
CA GLY A 879 -13.45 -11.47 -37.49
C GLY A 879 -14.39 -10.58 -36.67
N LYS A 880 -13.98 -10.11 -35.48
CA LYS A 880 -14.83 -9.22 -34.66
C LYS A 880 -15.14 -7.90 -35.38
N VAL A 881 -14.22 -7.36 -36.19
CA VAL A 881 -14.42 -6.11 -36.97
C VAL A 881 -15.39 -6.28 -38.14
N ILE A 882 -15.41 -7.48 -38.75
CA ILE A 882 -16.29 -7.80 -39.88
C ILE A 882 -17.70 -8.23 -39.41
N LEU A 883 -17.84 -8.86 -38.24
CA LEU A 883 -19.17 -9.24 -37.71
C LEU A 883 -20.08 -8.05 -37.42
N LYS A 884 -19.56 -6.88 -37.00
CA LYS A 884 -20.42 -5.73 -36.61
C LYS A 884 -20.66 -4.67 -37.69
N ASN A 885 -19.83 -4.59 -38.73
CA ASN A 885 -19.90 -3.53 -39.74
C ASN A 885 -19.96 -4.13 -41.16
N THR A 886 -21.15 -4.46 -41.64
CA THR A 886 -21.37 -4.88 -43.03
C THR A 886 -21.26 -3.70 -44.00
N GLY A 887 -20.05 -3.42 -44.50
CA GLY A 887 -19.84 -2.58 -45.69
C GLY A 887 -18.52 -1.79 -45.73
N GLU A 888 -18.04 -1.26 -44.60
CA GLU A 888 -16.96 -0.25 -44.61
C GLU A 888 -15.73 -0.56 -43.73
N SER A 889 -15.72 -1.64 -42.95
CA SER A 889 -14.69 -1.84 -41.90
C SER A 889 -13.42 -2.59 -42.32
N LEU A 890 -13.37 -3.22 -43.50
CA LEU A 890 -12.24 -4.06 -43.91
C LEU A 890 -10.93 -3.26 -44.06
N SER A 891 -11.00 -2.01 -44.52
CA SER A 891 -9.82 -1.13 -44.64
C SER A 891 -9.10 -0.96 -43.29
N ALA A 892 -9.84 -0.83 -42.19
CA ALA A 892 -9.31 -0.76 -40.84
C ALA A 892 -8.78 -2.11 -40.34
N ALA A 893 -9.44 -3.23 -40.67
CA ALA A 893 -8.95 -4.57 -40.33
C ALA A 893 -7.59 -4.88 -41.02
N LEU A 894 -7.45 -4.53 -42.30
CA LEU A 894 -6.18 -4.64 -43.03
C LEU A 894 -5.12 -3.66 -42.48
N ALA A 895 -5.51 -2.46 -42.04
CA ALA A 895 -4.60 -1.50 -41.40
C ALA A 895 -4.04 -1.98 -40.05
N VAL A 896 -4.74 -2.87 -39.33
CA VAL A 896 -4.20 -3.56 -38.16
C VAL A 896 -3.22 -4.65 -38.58
N LEU A 897 -3.51 -5.45 -39.61
CA LEU A 897 -2.57 -6.47 -40.10
C LEU A 897 -1.26 -5.84 -40.61
N ARG A 898 -1.30 -4.73 -41.37
CA ARG A 898 -0.09 -4.00 -41.82
C ARG A 898 0.81 -3.50 -40.68
N LYS A 899 0.32 -3.49 -39.43
CA LYS A 899 1.07 -3.15 -38.22
C LYS A 899 1.71 -4.37 -37.51
N LEU A 900 1.21 -5.57 -37.81
CA LEU A 900 1.63 -6.85 -37.19
C LEU A 900 2.56 -7.69 -38.08
N GLY A 901 2.63 -7.37 -39.38
CA GLY A 901 3.50 -8.03 -40.34
C GLY A 901 3.61 -7.24 -41.65
N LYS A 902 4.56 -7.63 -42.49
CA LYS A 902 4.83 -7.00 -43.80
C LYS A 902 4.58 -8.00 -44.92
N GLY A 903 4.12 -7.51 -46.07
CA GLY A 903 3.53 -8.32 -47.16
C GLY A 903 2.02 -8.12 -47.29
N ASP A 904 1.36 -8.98 -48.06
CA ASP A 904 -0.06 -8.87 -48.47
C ASP A 904 -1.07 -9.43 -47.42
N PRO A 905 -1.79 -8.57 -46.67
CA PRO A 905 -2.78 -9.01 -45.69
C PRO A 905 -4.09 -9.51 -46.33
N VAL A 906 -4.37 -9.15 -47.59
CA VAL A 906 -5.58 -9.58 -48.31
C VAL A 906 -5.45 -11.02 -48.76
N LYS A 907 -4.27 -11.40 -49.29
CA LYS A 907 -3.92 -12.79 -49.59
C LYS A 907 -3.96 -13.67 -48.34
N TYR A 908 -3.28 -13.23 -47.27
CA TYR A 908 -3.21 -13.97 -46.00
C TYR A 908 -4.58 -14.38 -45.45
N LEU A 909 -5.58 -13.50 -45.53
CA LEU A 909 -6.92 -13.79 -45.02
C LEU A 909 -7.74 -14.77 -45.89
N ARG A 910 -7.43 -14.88 -47.19
CA ARG A 910 -8.09 -15.84 -48.11
C ARG A 910 -7.55 -17.26 -47.95
N ASP A 911 -6.28 -17.41 -47.58
CA ASP A 911 -5.60 -18.70 -47.43
C ASP A 911 -5.93 -19.43 -46.09
N ILE A 912 -6.78 -18.86 -45.23
CA ILE A 912 -7.18 -19.43 -43.93
C ILE A 912 -8.15 -20.60 -44.08
N ASN A 913 -7.79 -21.78 -43.57
CA ASN A 913 -8.71 -22.90 -43.38
C ASN A 913 -9.53 -22.74 -42.08
N TRP A 914 -10.66 -22.04 -42.20
CA TRP A 914 -11.59 -21.77 -41.11
C TRP A 914 -12.16 -23.04 -40.43
N GLN A 915 -12.28 -24.17 -41.15
CA GLN A 915 -12.85 -25.38 -40.60
C GLN A 915 -11.88 -26.09 -39.64
N ASP A 916 -10.60 -26.15 -39.97
CA ASP A 916 -9.60 -26.74 -39.06
C ASP A 916 -9.24 -25.78 -37.91
N LEU A 917 -9.26 -24.47 -38.16
CA LEU A 917 -9.15 -23.45 -37.10
C LEU A 917 -10.28 -23.61 -36.07
N GLY A 918 -11.53 -23.81 -36.53
CA GLY A 918 -12.69 -24.06 -35.66
C GLY A 918 -12.57 -25.32 -34.79
N LYS A 919 -12.03 -26.42 -35.33
CA LYS A 919 -11.78 -27.66 -34.56
C LYS A 919 -10.70 -27.49 -33.49
N GLN A 920 -9.60 -26.83 -33.84
CA GLN A 920 -8.51 -26.54 -32.89
C GLN A 920 -9.03 -25.65 -31.75
N SER A 921 -9.84 -24.64 -32.10
CA SER A 921 -10.51 -23.75 -31.15
C SER A 921 -11.43 -24.50 -30.18
N ALA A 922 -12.28 -25.39 -30.71
CA ALA A 922 -13.23 -26.16 -29.90
C ALA A 922 -12.51 -27.11 -28.92
N THR A 923 -11.42 -27.74 -29.37
CA THR A 923 -10.58 -28.62 -28.55
C THR A 923 -10.02 -27.90 -27.31
N GLU A 924 -9.42 -26.73 -27.50
CA GLU A 924 -8.79 -26.00 -26.39
C GLU A 924 -9.82 -25.32 -25.49
N VAL A 925 -10.96 -24.88 -26.04
CA VAL A 925 -12.12 -24.44 -25.24
C VAL A 925 -12.67 -25.58 -24.38
N GLN A 926 -12.82 -26.80 -24.90
CA GLN A 926 -13.24 -27.96 -24.11
C GLN A 926 -12.23 -28.30 -23.00
N ASN A 927 -10.93 -28.25 -23.29
CA ASN A 927 -9.89 -28.49 -22.29
C ASN A 927 -9.96 -27.47 -21.13
N ILE A 928 -10.23 -26.20 -21.44
CA ILE A 928 -10.41 -25.13 -20.43
C ILE A 928 -11.72 -25.32 -19.64
N VAL A 929 -12.84 -25.56 -20.32
CA VAL A 929 -14.16 -25.79 -19.69
C VAL A 929 -14.10 -26.98 -18.74
N LYS A 930 -13.48 -28.08 -19.16
CA LYS A 930 -13.29 -29.27 -18.32
C LYS A 930 -12.41 -28.97 -17.09
N GLY A 931 -11.28 -28.29 -17.28
CA GLY A 931 -10.39 -27.92 -16.17
C GLY A 931 -11.07 -27.04 -15.12
N LEU A 932 -11.95 -26.13 -15.55
CA LEU A 932 -12.80 -25.32 -14.66
C LEU A 932 -13.85 -26.18 -13.94
N ARG A 933 -14.57 -27.02 -14.69
CA ARG A 933 -15.63 -27.92 -14.20
C ARG A 933 -15.10 -28.86 -13.12
N ASP A 934 -14.00 -29.55 -13.39
CA ASP A 934 -13.39 -30.51 -12.45
C ASP A 934 -12.85 -29.81 -11.18
N SER A 935 -12.36 -28.56 -11.31
CA SER A 935 -11.90 -27.77 -10.15
C SER A 935 -13.06 -27.30 -9.25
N LEU A 936 -14.20 -26.93 -9.84
CA LEU A 936 -15.40 -26.54 -9.09
C LEU A 936 -16.08 -27.74 -8.41
N ASP A 937 -16.05 -28.91 -9.06
CA ASP A 937 -16.58 -30.17 -8.51
C ASP A 937 -15.76 -30.60 -7.26
N ASP A 938 -14.42 -30.60 -7.37
CA ASP A 938 -13.52 -30.92 -6.25
C ASP A 938 -13.62 -29.92 -5.08
N MET A 939 -13.84 -28.63 -5.36
CA MET A 939 -14.06 -27.62 -4.32
C MET A 939 -15.44 -27.73 -3.66
N SER A 940 -16.49 -28.12 -4.39
CA SER A 940 -17.88 -28.16 -3.91
C SER A 940 -18.34 -29.52 -3.36
N THR A 941 -17.43 -30.49 -3.31
CA THR A 941 -17.63 -31.82 -2.69
C THR A 941 -16.61 -32.11 -1.57
N SER A 942 -15.74 -31.16 -1.24
CA SER A 942 -14.67 -31.32 -0.25
C SER A 942 -15.07 -30.79 1.14
N TRP A 943 -15.09 -31.72 2.10
CA TRP A 943 -15.39 -31.48 3.53
C TRP A 943 -14.61 -30.34 4.19
N HIS A 944 -13.45 -29.96 3.63
CA HIS A 944 -12.63 -28.87 4.15
C HIS A 944 -13.21 -27.49 3.81
N TYR A 945 -13.96 -27.36 2.71
CA TYR A 945 -14.61 -26.12 2.29
C TYR A 945 -16.04 -25.98 2.82
N ASP A 946 -16.73 -27.09 3.14
CA ASP A 946 -18.00 -27.09 3.90
C ASP A 946 -17.91 -26.32 5.22
N LEU A 947 -16.74 -26.28 5.84
CA LEU A 947 -16.49 -25.57 7.11
C LEU A 947 -16.14 -24.08 6.92
N LEU A 948 -15.88 -23.64 5.68
CA LEU A 948 -15.32 -22.31 5.35
C LEU A 948 -16.21 -21.48 4.42
N LEU A 949 -17.11 -22.12 3.66
CA LEU A 949 -18.03 -21.50 2.72
C LEU A 949 -19.48 -21.74 3.18
N PRO A 950 -20.38 -20.74 3.07
CA PRO A 950 -21.79 -20.95 3.39
C PRO A 950 -22.47 -21.82 2.33
N ASP A 951 -23.46 -22.63 2.72
CA ASP A 951 -24.18 -23.60 1.88
C ASP A 951 -24.57 -23.05 0.49
N ALA A 952 -25.10 -21.82 0.44
CA ALA A 952 -25.53 -21.17 -0.80
C ALA A 952 -24.38 -20.91 -1.82
N ALA A 953 -23.12 -20.85 -1.37
CA ALA A 953 -21.95 -20.81 -2.26
C ALA A 953 -21.62 -22.20 -2.81
N ILE A 954 -21.86 -23.26 -2.03
CA ILE A 954 -21.63 -24.66 -2.42
C ILE A 954 -22.73 -25.11 -3.39
N GLU A 955 -24.00 -24.83 -3.08
CA GLU A 955 -25.13 -24.96 -4.02
C GLU A 955 -24.87 -24.19 -5.33
N GLY A 956 -24.31 -22.98 -5.22
CA GLY A 956 -23.91 -22.16 -6.37
C GLY A 956 -22.85 -22.83 -7.25
N MET A 957 -21.78 -23.35 -6.65
CA MET A 957 -20.73 -24.07 -7.38
C MET A 957 -21.26 -25.35 -8.03
N GLN A 958 -22.08 -26.15 -7.32
CA GLN A 958 -22.69 -27.37 -7.89
C GLN A 958 -23.67 -27.05 -9.04
N ALA A 959 -24.42 -25.94 -8.94
CA ALA A 959 -25.26 -25.46 -10.03
C ALA A 959 -24.43 -25.03 -11.26
N THR A 960 -23.25 -24.44 -11.05
CA THR A 960 -22.29 -24.12 -12.13
C THR A 960 -21.70 -25.40 -12.74
N VAL A 961 -21.26 -26.38 -11.94
CA VAL A 961 -20.72 -27.67 -12.44
C VAL A 961 -21.72 -28.34 -13.38
N LYS A 962 -22.99 -28.47 -12.94
CA LYS A 962 -24.04 -29.07 -13.77
C LYS A 962 -24.23 -28.32 -15.10
N ARG A 963 -24.26 -26.98 -15.06
CA ARG A 963 -24.38 -26.13 -16.25
C ARG A 963 -23.22 -26.32 -17.24
N LEU A 964 -22.00 -26.50 -16.75
CA LEU A 964 -20.84 -26.79 -17.60
C LEU A 964 -20.97 -28.17 -18.25
N ASP A 965 -21.48 -29.17 -17.53
CA ASP A 965 -21.79 -30.51 -18.07
C ASP A 965 -22.88 -30.45 -19.16
N ASP A 966 -23.92 -29.62 -19.00
CA ASP A 966 -25.01 -29.43 -19.97
C ASP A 966 -24.58 -28.68 -21.27
N VAL A 967 -23.52 -27.86 -21.22
CA VAL A 967 -23.01 -27.08 -22.38
C VAL A 967 -21.88 -27.79 -23.13
N THR A 968 -20.98 -28.49 -22.42
CA THR A 968 -19.79 -29.15 -22.99
C THR A 968 -20.04 -29.94 -24.29
N PRO A 969 -21.07 -30.82 -24.41
CA PRO A 969 -21.29 -31.62 -25.63
C PRO A 969 -21.77 -30.80 -26.85
N LYS A 970 -22.19 -29.53 -26.67
CA LYS A 970 -22.63 -28.66 -27.77
C LYS A 970 -21.45 -27.95 -28.47
N ILE A 971 -20.32 -27.81 -27.78
CA ILE A 971 -19.20 -26.92 -28.15
C ILE A 971 -18.66 -27.25 -29.55
N ASP A 972 -18.36 -28.53 -29.83
CA ASP A 972 -17.80 -28.95 -31.13
C ASP A 972 -18.68 -28.59 -32.32
N GLN A 973 -19.98 -28.91 -32.23
CA GLN A 973 -20.92 -28.74 -33.33
C GLN A 973 -21.14 -27.25 -33.64
N HIS A 974 -21.41 -26.45 -32.61
CA HIS A 974 -21.75 -25.04 -32.79
C HIS A 974 -20.51 -24.21 -33.15
N MET A 975 -19.32 -24.48 -32.57
CA MET A 975 -18.10 -23.76 -32.95
C MET A 975 -17.65 -24.09 -34.39
N GLN A 976 -17.84 -25.32 -34.88
CA GLN A 976 -17.52 -25.64 -36.28
C GLN A 976 -18.45 -24.94 -37.27
N GLN A 977 -19.75 -24.82 -36.94
CA GLN A 977 -20.72 -24.07 -37.77
C GLN A 977 -20.40 -22.57 -37.79
N ALA A 978 -20.19 -21.97 -36.62
CA ALA A 978 -19.83 -20.56 -36.48
C ALA A 978 -18.51 -20.21 -37.18
N ALA A 979 -17.49 -21.08 -37.12
CA ALA A 979 -16.21 -20.85 -37.79
C ALA A 979 -16.35 -20.80 -39.33
N GLN A 980 -17.20 -21.65 -39.90
CA GLN A 980 -17.52 -21.62 -41.34
C GLN A 980 -18.25 -20.33 -41.73
N GLU A 981 -19.20 -19.87 -40.91
CA GLU A 981 -19.92 -18.62 -41.18
C GLU A 981 -19.01 -17.37 -41.08
N ILE A 982 -18.13 -17.31 -40.09
CA ILE A 982 -17.10 -16.26 -39.99
C ILE A 982 -16.27 -16.24 -41.27
N GLY A 983 -15.80 -17.40 -41.76
CA GLY A 983 -15.04 -17.50 -43.00
C GLY A 983 -15.81 -17.02 -44.25
N GLN A 984 -17.12 -17.25 -44.31
CA GLN A 984 -17.98 -16.71 -45.39
C GLN A 984 -18.11 -15.18 -45.30
N ARG A 985 -18.38 -14.64 -44.11
CA ARG A 985 -18.50 -13.20 -43.87
C ARG A 985 -17.18 -12.46 -44.17
N VAL A 986 -16.02 -13.06 -43.83
CA VAL A 986 -14.68 -12.51 -44.12
C VAL A 986 -14.37 -12.54 -45.62
N ASN A 987 -14.57 -13.67 -46.31
CA ASN A 987 -14.31 -13.75 -47.75
C ASN A 987 -15.18 -12.79 -48.57
N LYS A 988 -16.46 -12.65 -48.22
CA LYS A 988 -17.35 -11.66 -48.86
C LYS A 988 -16.80 -10.23 -48.74
N ALA A 989 -16.34 -9.82 -47.54
CA ALA A 989 -15.75 -8.50 -47.37
C ALA A 989 -14.48 -8.32 -48.24
N LEU A 990 -13.65 -9.35 -48.37
CA LEU A 990 -12.43 -9.33 -49.20
C LEU A 990 -12.73 -9.24 -50.70
N ASP A 991 -13.91 -9.67 -51.16
CA ASP A 991 -14.38 -9.49 -52.55
C ASP A 991 -14.87 -8.06 -52.84
N GLU A 992 -15.25 -7.31 -51.81
CA GLU A 992 -15.75 -5.93 -51.90
C GLU A 992 -14.61 -4.87 -51.81
N TYR A 993 -13.35 -5.28 -51.60
CA TYR A 993 -12.20 -4.39 -51.39
C TYR A 993 -11.59 -3.81 -52.69
N GLN A 994 -11.29 -2.51 -52.71
CA GLN A 994 -10.73 -1.80 -53.88
C GLN A 994 -9.41 -1.03 -53.60
N GLY A 995 -8.65 -1.43 -52.56
CA GLY A 995 -7.37 -0.81 -52.18
C GLY A 995 -7.51 0.37 -51.21
N GLN A 996 -6.43 1.13 -51.01
CA GLN A 996 -6.44 2.30 -50.11
C GLN A 996 -7.11 3.53 -50.74
N SER A 997 -7.35 4.58 -49.95
CA SER A 997 -8.02 5.81 -50.41
C SER A 997 -7.15 6.64 -51.38
N PRO A 998 -7.71 7.25 -52.45
CA PRO A 998 -6.93 8.05 -53.40
C PRO A 998 -6.34 9.35 -52.79
N ILE A 999 -5.01 9.47 -52.83
CA ILE A 999 -4.23 10.59 -52.30
C ILE A 999 -4.05 11.66 -53.38
N ARG A 1000 -4.22 12.95 -53.05
CA ARG A 1000 -4.04 14.05 -54.02
C ARG A 1000 -2.56 14.44 -54.19
N GLY A 1001 -2.14 14.64 -55.42
CA GLY A 1001 -0.81 15.14 -55.80
C GLY A 1001 -0.89 16.30 -56.78
N VAL A 1002 0.26 16.93 -57.02
CA VAL A 1002 0.46 18.01 -57.99
C VAL A 1002 1.73 17.69 -58.77
N THR A 1003 1.71 17.90 -60.08
CA THR A 1003 2.89 17.65 -60.92
C THR A 1003 4.09 18.52 -60.53
N ASP A 1004 5.30 18.03 -60.82
CA ASP A 1004 6.59 18.62 -60.43
C ASP A 1004 6.79 18.77 -58.90
N LYS A 1005 6.03 18.00 -58.11
CA LYS A 1005 6.21 17.85 -56.66
C LYS A 1005 6.15 16.36 -56.27
N PRO A 1006 7.10 15.85 -55.47
CA PRO A 1006 7.10 14.44 -55.07
C PRO A 1006 5.93 14.14 -54.13
N THR A 1007 5.05 13.23 -54.55
CA THR A 1007 3.90 12.78 -53.76
C THR A 1007 4.32 11.60 -52.89
N LYS A 1008 4.58 11.91 -51.61
CA LYS A 1008 4.90 10.92 -50.58
C LYS A 1008 3.62 10.47 -49.89
N ALA A 1009 3.41 9.17 -49.86
CA ALA A 1009 2.35 8.48 -49.15
C ALA A 1009 2.96 7.56 -48.08
N LYS A 1010 2.16 7.18 -47.10
CA LYS A 1010 2.41 6.05 -46.21
C LYS A 1010 1.20 5.13 -46.26
N ALA A 1011 1.38 3.83 -45.97
CA ALA A 1011 0.23 2.97 -45.75
C ALA A 1011 -0.59 3.44 -44.54
N ASP A 1012 -1.90 3.23 -44.65
CA ASP A 1012 -2.78 3.21 -43.49
C ASP A 1012 -2.40 2.01 -42.60
N GLU A 1013 -1.52 2.28 -41.64
CA GLU A 1013 -1.35 1.57 -40.37
C GLU A 1013 -2.04 2.38 -39.28
N LEU A 1014 -2.81 1.74 -38.40
CA LEU A 1014 -3.44 2.41 -37.28
C LEU A 1014 -2.63 2.22 -35.99
N GLU A 1015 -1.84 3.24 -35.63
CA GLU A 1015 -1.55 3.52 -34.22
C GLU A 1015 -2.89 3.76 -33.48
N PRO A 1016 -3.12 3.16 -32.31
CA PRO A 1016 -4.40 3.27 -31.62
C PRO A 1016 -4.69 4.71 -31.15
N PRO A 1017 -5.87 5.29 -31.47
CA PRO A 1017 -6.24 6.63 -31.01
C PRO A 1017 -6.24 6.74 -29.47
N LYS A 1018 -5.66 7.83 -28.96
CA LYS A 1018 -5.52 8.09 -27.51
C LYS A 1018 -6.82 8.66 -26.92
N GLY A 1019 -7.87 7.84 -26.89
CA GLY A 1019 -9.19 8.21 -26.37
C GLY A 1019 -10.11 8.83 -27.43
N ASN A 1020 -11.23 9.38 -26.97
CA ASN A 1020 -12.40 9.71 -27.80
C ASN A 1020 -12.27 11.05 -28.56
N GLU A 1021 -11.29 11.17 -29.46
CA GLU A 1021 -11.24 12.27 -30.44
C GLU A 1021 -10.96 11.77 -31.85
N LEU A 1022 -12.00 11.74 -32.70
CA LEU A 1022 -12.06 12.39 -34.03
C LEU A 1022 -13.52 12.35 -34.55
N PRO A 1023 -14.01 13.35 -35.31
CA PRO A 1023 -15.47 13.51 -35.55
C PRO A 1023 -15.93 13.30 -37.00
N GLY A 1024 -17.18 12.85 -37.19
CA GLY A 1024 -17.99 13.17 -38.38
C GLY A 1024 -18.86 12.03 -38.97
N ALA A 1025 -20.12 12.38 -39.27
CA ALA A 1025 -21.16 11.57 -39.95
C ALA A 1025 -21.68 10.30 -39.22
N GLY A 1026 -22.97 9.95 -39.33
CA GLY A 1026 -24.11 10.74 -39.81
C GLY A 1026 -25.35 9.91 -40.18
N THR A 1027 -26.52 10.22 -39.61
CA THR A 1027 -27.84 9.57 -39.85
C THR A 1027 -27.91 8.09 -39.41
N THR A 1028 -29.05 7.39 -39.26
CA THR A 1028 -30.46 7.69 -39.65
C THR A 1028 -31.45 7.18 -38.58
N GLN A 1029 -32.71 7.63 -38.62
CA GLN A 1029 -33.83 7.06 -37.84
C GLN A 1029 -34.33 5.73 -38.44
N THR A 1030 -34.81 4.82 -37.60
CA THR A 1030 -35.97 3.94 -37.87
C THR A 1030 -36.80 3.75 -36.60
N ASP A 1031 -38.13 3.66 -36.75
CA ASP A 1031 -39.12 3.66 -35.65
C ASP A 1031 -39.54 2.24 -35.22
N LYS A 1032 -39.97 2.09 -33.95
CA LYS A 1032 -40.93 1.06 -33.49
C LYS A 1032 -41.49 1.32 -32.07
N THR A 1033 -42.49 2.19 -32.00
CA THR A 1033 -43.75 1.97 -31.24
C THR A 1033 -43.71 1.63 -29.74
N LYS A 1034 -43.75 2.68 -28.91
CA LYS A 1034 -44.60 2.94 -27.70
C LYS A 1034 -45.52 1.80 -27.18
N PRO A 1035 -45.73 1.72 -25.85
CA PRO A 1035 -46.84 2.49 -25.24
C PRO A 1035 -46.42 3.65 -24.31
N LYS A 1036 -47.31 4.63 -24.12
CA LYS A 1036 -47.21 5.66 -23.07
C LYS A 1036 -47.91 5.19 -21.79
N LEU A 1037 -47.40 5.59 -20.62
CA LEU A 1037 -48.23 5.79 -19.43
C LEU A 1037 -47.91 7.15 -18.77
N THR A 1038 -49.00 7.80 -18.37
CA THR A 1038 -49.18 9.24 -18.10
C THR A 1038 -48.34 9.86 -16.98
N ASN A 1039 -48.06 11.16 -17.16
CA ASN A 1039 -47.63 12.14 -16.15
C ASN A 1039 -48.09 11.88 -14.71
N ARG A 1040 -47.18 12.08 -13.75
CA ARG A 1040 -47.44 12.89 -12.55
C ARG A 1040 -46.38 13.98 -12.44
N LYS A 1041 -46.76 15.12 -11.85
CA LYS A 1041 -45.86 16.24 -11.57
C LYS A 1041 -45.09 15.99 -10.26
N ASP A 1042 -44.15 16.89 -9.97
CA ASP A 1042 -43.50 17.09 -8.68
C ASP A 1042 -42.53 15.97 -8.25
N ASN A 1043 -41.35 15.93 -8.91
CA ASN A 1043 -40.22 15.10 -8.52
C ASN A 1043 -39.63 15.54 -7.16
N LYS A 1044 -40.24 15.10 -6.05
CA LYS A 1044 -39.61 15.10 -4.72
C LYS A 1044 -38.75 13.85 -4.46
N LEU A 1045 -38.92 12.81 -5.27
CA LEU A 1045 -38.16 11.55 -5.22
C LEU A 1045 -36.65 11.78 -5.38
N GLN A 1046 -35.85 11.23 -4.46
CA GLN A 1046 -34.38 11.27 -4.54
C GLN A 1046 -33.86 10.02 -5.25
N LEU A 1047 -33.28 10.18 -6.44
CA LEU A 1047 -32.68 9.06 -7.18
C LEU A 1047 -31.38 8.57 -6.53
N ILE A 1048 -31.14 7.26 -6.61
CA ILE A 1048 -29.90 6.57 -6.27
C ILE A 1048 -29.36 5.97 -7.57
N ASP A 1049 -28.14 6.34 -7.97
CA ASP A 1049 -27.50 5.84 -9.20
C ASP A 1049 -28.41 5.94 -10.45
N GLY A 1050 -29.17 7.03 -10.55
CA GLY A 1050 -30.13 7.30 -11.62
C GLY A 1050 -31.45 6.54 -11.53
N LYS A 1051 -31.65 5.68 -10.54
CA LYS A 1051 -32.86 4.88 -10.32
C LYS A 1051 -33.64 5.38 -9.10
N PRO A 1052 -34.99 5.28 -9.08
CA PRO A 1052 -35.76 5.62 -7.88
C PRO A 1052 -35.48 4.61 -6.74
N PRO A 1053 -35.62 5.01 -5.46
CA PRO A 1053 -35.46 4.10 -4.32
C PRO A 1053 -36.38 2.88 -4.41
N ARG A 1054 -35.99 1.78 -3.76
CA ARG A 1054 -36.86 0.60 -3.66
C ARG A 1054 -38.11 0.96 -2.85
N ASN A 1055 -39.29 0.66 -3.40
CA ASN A 1055 -40.60 1.10 -2.94
C ASN A 1055 -40.89 2.63 -3.06
N ALA A 1056 -40.20 3.34 -3.97
CA ALA A 1056 -40.47 4.76 -4.26
C ALA A 1056 -41.93 5.07 -4.65
N GLU A 1057 -42.69 4.10 -5.15
CA GLU A 1057 -44.13 4.24 -5.43
C GLU A 1057 -44.98 4.55 -4.18
N PHE A 1058 -44.42 4.38 -2.98
CA PHE A 1058 -45.02 4.76 -1.69
C PHE A 1058 -44.58 6.14 -1.18
N ALA A 1059 -43.79 6.92 -1.92
CA ALA A 1059 -43.31 8.23 -1.43
C ALA A 1059 -44.46 9.16 -0.99
N GLY A 1060 -44.36 9.67 0.25
CA GLY A 1060 -45.42 10.45 0.90
C GLY A 1060 -46.65 9.65 1.36
N GLN A 1061 -46.59 8.32 1.37
CA GLN A 1061 -47.69 7.41 1.71
C GLN A 1061 -47.27 6.36 2.75
N ASN A 1062 -48.23 5.58 3.24
CA ASN A 1062 -47.99 4.50 4.19
C ASN A 1062 -47.79 3.14 3.48
N TYR A 1063 -46.71 2.44 3.80
CA TYR A 1063 -46.51 1.05 3.44
C TYR A 1063 -47.17 0.14 4.48
N SER A 1064 -48.44 -0.20 4.25
CA SER A 1064 -49.13 -1.17 5.10
C SER A 1064 -48.62 -2.59 4.83
N LEU A 1065 -48.49 -3.39 5.89
CA LEU A 1065 -48.10 -4.81 5.80
C LEU A 1065 -49.31 -5.73 5.52
N ASP A 1066 -50.52 -5.21 5.74
CA ASP A 1066 -51.78 -5.88 5.41
C ASP A 1066 -51.97 -5.92 3.89
N ILE A 1067 -51.94 -7.13 3.33
CA ILE A 1067 -52.08 -7.40 1.89
C ILE A 1067 -53.45 -7.01 1.31
N HIS A 1068 -54.46 -6.75 2.14
CA HIS A 1068 -55.76 -6.23 1.73
C HIS A 1068 -55.77 -4.70 1.64
N LYS A 1069 -54.87 -4.02 2.37
CA LYS A 1069 -54.68 -2.56 2.33
C LYS A 1069 -53.57 -2.15 1.35
N ASN A 1070 -52.61 -3.03 1.07
CA ASN A 1070 -51.48 -2.77 0.17
C ASN A 1070 -51.61 -3.54 -1.16
N THR A 1071 -52.27 -2.92 -2.14
CA THR A 1071 -52.52 -3.50 -3.48
C THR A 1071 -51.26 -3.81 -4.27
N ILE A 1072 -50.20 -3.01 -4.12
CA ILE A 1072 -48.90 -3.22 -4.79
C ILE A 1072 -48.20 -4.47 -4.22
N LEU A 1073 -48.22 -4.63 -2.90
CA LEU A 1073 -47.70 -5.84 -2.23
C LEU A 1073 -48.51 -7.08 -2.61
N LYS A 1074 -49.84 -6.95 -2.73
CA LYS A 1074 -50.71 -8.02 -3.21
C LYS A 1074 -50.38 -8.45 -4.65
N GLN A 1075 -50.27 -7.52 -5.60
CA GLN A 1075 -49.85 -7.82 -6.98
C GLN A 1075 -48.49 -8.53 -7.03
N ARG A 1076 -47.53 -8.09 -6.20
CA ARG A 1076 -46.21 -8.73 -6.07
C ARG A 1076 -46.27 -10.14 -5.47
N LEU A 1077 -47.26 -10.47 -4.64
CA LEU A 1077 -47.51 -11.81 -4.12
C LEU A 1077 -48.25 -12.71 -5.13
N ASP A 1078 -49.21 -12.14 -5.87
CA ASP A 1078 -49.95 -12.84 -6.93
C ASP A 1078 -49.01 -13.32 -8.06
N ALA A 1079 -47.91 -12.59 -8.31
CA ALA A 1079 -46.85 -12.97 -9.25
C ALA A 1079 -45.82 -14.00 -8.72
N MET A 1080 -45.91 -14.47 -7.47
CA MET A 1080 -44.97 -15.48 -6.93
C MET A 1080 -45.48 -16.91 -7.12
N GLN A 1081 -44.55 -17.85 -7.36
CA GLN A 1081 -44.85 -19.29 -7.38
C GLN A 1081 -45.61 -19.72 -6.10
N PRO A 1082 -46.65 -20.58 -6.19
CA PRO A 1082 -47.60 -20.82 -5.10
C PRO A 1082 -47.00 -21.21 -3.74
N ARG A 1083 -45.91 -22.00 -3.71
CA ARG A 1083 -45.20 -22.34 -2.47
C ARG A 1083 -44.55 -21.11 -1.81
N LYS A 1084 -43.84 -20.29 -2.60
CA LYS A 1084 -43.17 -19.06 -2.11
C LYS A 1084 -44.19 -18.00 -1.67
N ARG A 1085 -45.30 -17.88 -2.42
CA ARG A 1085 -46.44 -17.03 -2.09
C ARG A 1085 -47.01 -17.34 -0.70
N LYS A 1086 -47.45 -18.58 -0.44
CA LYS A 1086 -48.15 -18.97 0.80
C LYS A 1086 -47.32 -18.74 2.06
N ILE A 1087 -46.01 -18.98 2.00
CA ILE A 1087 -45.07 -18.72 3.11
C ILE A 1087 -44.99 -17.20 3.39
N ARG A 1088 -44.95 -16.38 2.34
CA ARG A 1088 -44.83 -14.92 2.47
C ARG A 1088 -46.14 -14.26 2.94
N GLU A 1089 -47.30 -14.78 2.53
CA GLU A 1089 -48.62 -14.35 3.02
C GLU A 1089 -48.76 -14.58 4.53
N LEU A 1090 -48.33 -15.74 5.05
CA LEU A 1090 -48.32 -16.05 6.48
C LEU A 1090 -47.46 -15.06 7.29
N LYS A 1091 -46.20 -14.84 6.88
CA LYS A 1091 -45.29 -13.89 7.56
C LYS A 1091 -45.82 -12.44 7.51
N LEU A 1092 -46.47 -12.04 6.42
CA LEU A 1092 -47.06 -10.70 6.31
C LEU A 1092 -48.28 -10.51 7.21
N LYS A 1093 -49.11 -11.55 7.42
CA LYS A 1093 -50.23 -11.48 8.38
C LYS A 1093 -49.73 -11.27 9.81
N GLU A 1094 -48.76 -12.08 10.24
CA GLU A 1094 -48.12 -11.96 11.57
C GLU A 1094 -47.54 -10.56 11.80
N LEU A 1095 -46.83 -10.01 10.81
CA LEU A 1095 -46.26 -8.67 10.89
C LEU A 1095 -47.29 -7.54 10.78
N ALA A 1096 -48.42 -7.74 10.11
CA ALA A 1096 -49.52 -6.78 10.10
C ALA A 1096 -50.28 -6.73 11.44
N GLU A 1097 -50.35 -7.85 12.16
CA GLU A 1097 -50.87 -7.90 13.55
C GLU A 1097 -49.90 -7.24 14.55
N LYS A 1098 -48.59 -7.38 14.32
CA LYS A 1098 -47.53 -6.80 15.17
C LYS A 1098 -47.24 -5.32 14.91
N TYR A 1099 -47.42 -4.85 13.68
CA TYR A 1099 -47.15 -3.47 13.23
C TYR A 1099 -48.35 -2.91 12.42
N PRO A 1100 -49.50 -2.67 13.08
CA PRO A 1100 -50.75 -2.34 12.39
C PRO A 1100 -50.71 -1.02 11.61
N ASP A 1101 -49.90 -0.06 12.08
CA ASP A 1101 -49.73 1.27 11.46
C ASP A 1101 -48.79 1.26 10.24
N GLY A 1102 -48.19 0.12 9.87
CA GLY A 1102 -47.28 0.01 8.73
C GLY A 1102 -45.98 0.80 8.88
N VAL A 1103 -45.39 1.23 7.77
CA VAL A 1103 -44.21 2.13 7.78
C VAL A 1103 -44.45 3.30 6.81
N ASN A 1104 -44.38 4.53 7.29
CA ASN A 1104 -44.52 5.71 6.44
C ASN A 1104 -43.30 5.87 5.53
N PHE A 1105 -43.49 6.35 4.32
CA PHE A 1105 -42.41 6.70 3.40
C PHE A 1105 -42.32 8.23 3.23
N THR A 1106 -41.12 8.77 3.32
CA THR A 1106 -40.85 10.20 3.11
C THR A 1106 -41.21 10.63 1.69
N GLU A 1107 -41.42 11.92 1.45
CA GLU A 1107 -41.67 12.46 0.09
C GLU A 1107 -40.51 12.17 -0.90
N LYS A 1108 -39.33 11.80 -0.38
CA LYS A 1108 -38.16 11.40 -1.16
C LYS A 1108 -38.14 9.92 -1.55
N GLY A 1109 -38.99 9.08 -0.95
CA GLY A 1109 -39.07 7.64 -1.21
C GLY A 1109 -38.33 6.73 -0.23
N PHE A 1110 -38.01 7.20 0.98
CA PHE A 1110 -37.33 6.41 2.03
C PHE A 1110 -38.27 5.98 3.14
N ALA A 1111 -38.07 4.79 3.71
CA ALA A 1111 -38.87 4.25 4.80
C ALA A 1111 -38.52 4.93 6.14
N ASP A 1112 -39.50 5.55 6.80
CA ASP A 1112 -39.35 6.24 8.08
C ASP A 1112 -39.61 5.28 9.25
N PHE A 1113 -38.55 4.69 9.78
CA PHE A 1113 -38.61 3.79 10.93
C PHE A 1113 -38.56 4.51 12.30
N ARG A 1114 -38.60 5.86 12.36
CA ARG A 1114 -38.52 6.61 13.63
C ARG A 1114 -39.54 6.21 14.71
N PRO A 1115 -40.78 5.79 14.40
CA PRO A 1115 -41.71 5.27 15.41
C PRO A 1115 -41.25 3.97 16.10
N TYR A 1116 -40.33 3.23 15.47
CA TYR A 1116 -39.94 1.87 15.86
C TYR A 1116 -38.52 1.76 16.42
N ILE A 1117 -37.85 2.88 16.72
CA ILE A 1117 -36.53 2.89 17.35
C ILE A 1117 -36.62 2.31 18.77
N MET A 1118 -35.73 1.36 19.07
CA MET A 1118 -35.61 0.76 20.40
C MET A 1118 -35.35 1.83 21.46
N LYS A 1119 -36.03 1.71 22.61
CA LYS A 1119 -35.71 2.49 23.81
C LYS A 1119 -34.82 1.69 24.76
N TYR A 1120 -33.69 2.26 25.15
CA TYR A 1120 -32.78 1.71 26.16
C TYR A 1120 -32.61 2.73 27.29
N LYS A 1121 -32.85 2.30 28.54
CA LYS A 1121 -32.86 3.16 29.75
C LYS A 1121 -33.66 4.48 29.59
N GLY A 1122 -34.73 4.45 28.78
CA GLY A 1122 -35.63 5.58 28.50
C GLY A 1122 -35.31 6.37 27.22
N TYR A 1123 -34.10 6.25 26.68
CA TYR A 1123 -33.63 7.00 25.51
C TYR A 1123 -33.77 6.19 24.21
N LEU A 1124 -34.00 6.87 23.07
CA LEU A 1124 -34.00 6.23 21.76
C LEU A 1124 -32.57 5.85 21.36
N VAL A 1125 -32.37 4.63 20.86
CA VAL A 1125 -31.05 4.12 20.44
C VAL A 1125 -30.75 4.58 19.01
N GLU A 1126 -30.22 5.80 18.90
CA GLU A 1126 -29.65 6.39 17.69
C GLU A 1126 -28.19 6.79 17.96
N VAL A 1127 -27.27 6.46 17.05
CA VAL A 1127 -25.84 6.80 17.15
C VAL A 1127 -25.32 7.38 15.84
N ASP A 1128 -24.36 8.30 15.93
CA ASP A 1128 -23.65 8.87 14.78
C ASP A 1128 -22.22 8.33 14.74
N ILE A 1129 -21.89 7.55 13.71
CA ILE A 1129 -20.56 6.93 13.56
C ILE A 1129 -19.52 7.89 12.93
N LYS A 1130 -19.85 9.16 12.71
CA LYS A 1130 -19.04 10.26 12.14
C LYS A 1130 -18.57 10.08 10.69
N LYS A 1131 -18.37 8.84 10.23
CA LYS A 1131 -18.11 8.49 8.83
C LYS A 1131 -18.61 7.06 8.58
N LEU A 1132 -19.30 6.84 7.46
CA LEU A 1132 -19.59 5.49 6.99
C LEU A 1132 -18.30 4.83 6.47
N ASN A 1133 -18.09 3.55 6.75
CA ASN A 1133 -17.00 2.77 6.16
C ASN A 1133 -17.31 2.51 4.67
N PRO A 1134 -16.37 2.60 3.73
CA PRO A 1134 -16.65 2.18 2.34
C PRO A 1134 -16.97 0.68 2.29
N ASP A 1135 -17.78 0.24 1.32
CA ASP A 1135 -17.89 -1.19 1.01
C ASP A 1135 -16.60 -1.62 0.28
N PRO A 1136 -16.09 -2.85 0.52
CA PRO A 1136 -14.91 -3.34 -0.18
C PRO A 1136 -15.19 -3.42 -1.68
N THR A 1137 -14.46 -2.62 -2.47
CA THR A 1137 -14.61 -2.50 -3.93
C THR A 1137 -14.37 -3.81 -4.69
N SER A 1138 -13.68 -4.77 -4.06
CA SER A 1138 -13.41 -6.12 -4.55
C SER A 1138 -14.52 -7.14 -4.22
N GLY A 1139 -15.55 -6.77 -3.44
CA GLY A 1139 -16.56 -7.68 -2.91
C GLY A 1139 -16.07 -8.70 -1.86
N ARG A 1140 -14.75 -8.84 -1.66
CA ARG A 1140 -14.15 -9.74 -0.67
C ARG A 1140 -13.72 -8.96 0.57
N GLY A 1141 -14.57 -8.95 1.58
CA GLY A 1141 -14.33 -8.37 2.90
C GLY A 1141 -15.62 -8.37 3.75
N THR A 1142 -15.52 -7.99 5.03
CA THR A 1142 -16.72 -7.57 5.78
C THR A 1142 -17.31 -6.35 5.07
N SER A 1143 -18.63 -6.33 4.82
CA SER A 1143 -19.22 -5.19 4.10
C SER A 1143 -19.08 -3.90 4.93
N GLY A 1144 -18.97 -2.76 4.26
CA GLY A 1144 -18.93 -1.45 4.91
C GLY A 1144 -20.17 -1.22 5.75
N SER A 1145 -21.32 -1.75 5.32
CA SER A 1145 -22.55 -1.78 6.11
C SER A 1145 -22.38 -2.59 7.41
N GLN A 1146 -21.85 -3.81 7.35
CA GLN A 1146 -21.56 -4.62 8.55
C GLN A 1146 -20.52 -3.95 9.48
N LEU A 1147 -19.54 -3.23 8.92
CA LEU A 1147 -18.58 -2.42 9.68
C LEU A 1147 -19.24 -1.23 10.37
N ASP A 1148 -20.18 -0.54 9.70
CA ASP A 1148 -20.98 0.54 10.32
C ASP A 1148 -21.82 0.01 11.49
N MET A 1149 -22.46 -1.15 11.32
CA MET A 1149 -23.24 -1.81 12.37
C MET A 1149 -22.36 -2.21 13.56
N ARG A 1150 -21.14 -2.71 13.32
CA ARG A 1150 -20.15 -2.99 14.38
C ARG A 1150 -19.67 -1.71 15.09
N ASN A 1151 -19.45 -0.63 14.34
CA ASN A 1151 -19.06 0.66 14.91
C ASN A 1151 -20.21 1.25 15.78
N ALA A 1152 -21.45 1.16 15.31
CA ALA A 1152 -22.64 1.58 16.06
C ALA A 1152 -22.83 0.77 17.35
N ASN A 1153 -22.66 -0.55 17.27
CA ASN A 1153 -22.64 -1.46 18.42
C ASN A 1153 -21.53 -1.06 19.43
N GLN A 1154 -20.30 -0.87 18.96
CA GLN A 1154 -19.16 -0.49 19.82
C GLN A 1154 -19.33 0.92 20.44
N LEU A 1155 -19.99 1.87 19.77
CA LEU A 1155 -20.32 3.15 20.40
C LEU A 1155 -21.28 2.99 21.58
N MET A 1156 -22.27 2.10 21.49
CA MET A 1156 -23.17 1.80 22.62
C MET A 1156 -22.44 1.10 23.77
N GLU A 1157 -21.55 0.13 23.47
CA GLU A 1157 -20.70 -0.53 24.48
C GLU A 1157 -19.76 0.45 25.22
N ASN A 1158 -19.28 1.49 24.53
CA ASN A 1158 -18.47 2.56 25.13
C ASN A 1158 -19.29 3.54 26.00
N ILE A 1159 -20.60 3.69 25.73
CA ILE A 1159 -21.52 4.52 26.53
C ILE A 1159 -22.00 3.73 27.77
N ASP A 1160 -22.23 2.43 27.61
CA ASP A 1160 -22.71 1.54 28.66
C ASP A 1160 -22.13 0.13 28.48
N PRO A 1161 -21.11 -0.27 29.28
CA PRO A 1161 -20.50 -1.61 29.18
C PRO A 1161 -21.44 -2.78 29.51
N ALA A 1162 -22.65 -2.53 30.02
CA ALA A 1162 -23.68 -3.55 30.22
C ALA A 1162 -24.64 -3.68 29.01
N TRP A 1163 -24.52 -2.83 27.99
CA TRP A 1163 -25.33 -2.90 26.78
C TRP A 1163 -24.91 -4.08 25.88
N LYS A 1164 -25.90 -4.71 25.25
CA LYS A 1164 -25.72 -5.71 24.18
C LYS A 1164 -26.86 -5.55 23.18
N GLN A 1165 -26.56 -5.63 21.88
CA GLN A 1165 -27.60 -5.60 20.84
C GLN A 1165 -28.56 -6.80 20.98
N PRO A 1166 -29.89 -6.61 21.06
CA PRO A 1166 -30.84 -7.72 21.04
C PRO A 1166 -30.85 -8.40 19.68
N SER A 1167 -30.90 -9.74 19.65
CA SER A 1167 -30.96 -10.54 18.41
C SER A 1167 -32.20 -10.25 17.55
N THR A 1168 -33.25 -9.68 18.14
CA THR A 1168 -34.48 -9.24 17.45
C THR A 1168 -34.36 -7.88 16.77
N HIS A 1169 -33.25 -7.16 16.94
CA HIS A 1169 -33.05 -5.80 16.43
C HIS A 1169 -31.79 -5.67 15.57
N THR A 1170 -31.84 -4.76 14.61
CA THR A 1170 -30.77 -4.44 13.67
C THR A 1170 -30.59 -2.92 13.59
N TRP A 1171 -29.35 -2.48 13.39
CA TRP A 1171 -29.08 -1.12 13.00
C TRP A 1171 -29.59 -0.86 11.57
N HIS A 1172 -30.14 0.33 11.36
CA HIS A 1172 -30.65 0.84 10.09
C HIS A 1172 -30.05 2.22 9.80
N HIS A 1173 -29.52 2.42 8.60
CA HIS A 1173 -28.92 3.69 8.15
C HIS A 1173 -29.98 4.72 7.75
N VAL A 1174 -30.00 5.87 8.43
CA VAL A 1174 -30.86 7.01 8.10
C VAL A 1174 -30.32 7.73 6.87
N GLU A 1175 -31.19 8.06 5.90
CA GLU A 1175 -30.80 8.60 4.61
C GLU A 1175 -30.01 9.91 4.69
N ASN A 1176 -29.06 10.09 3.77
CA ASN A 1176 -28.18 11.25 3.66
C ASN A 1176 -27.38 11.59 4.95
N SER A 1177 -27.20 10.63 5.87
CA SER A 1177 -26.56 10.85 7.17
C SER A 1177 -25.55 9.77 7.57
N THR A 1178 -24.73 10.06 8.59
CA THR A 1178 -23.86 9.11 9.30
C THR A 1178 -24.53 8.45 10.51
N LYS A 1179 -25.87 8.60 10.62
CA LYS A 1179 -26.66 8.09 11.75
C LYS A 1179 -27.21 6.69 11.49
N LEU A 1180 -27.15 5.86 12.53
CA LEU A 1180 -27.80 4.55 12.57
C LEU A 1180 -28.79 4.51 13.74
N GLN A 1181 -29.97 3.95 13.47
CA GLN A 1181 -31.06 3.74 14.44
C GLN A 1181 -31.24 2.24 14.67
N LEU A 1182 -31.43 1.80 15.91
CA LEU A 1182 -31.64 0.39 16.25
C LEU A 1182 -33.15 0.05 16.21
N ILE A 1183 -33.57 -0.78 15.26
CA ILE A 1183 -34.99 -1.09 14.97
C ILE A 1183 -35.24 -2.62 14.83
N PRO A 1184 -36.48 -3.12 14.86
CA PRO A 1184 -36.77 -4.55 14.73
C PRO A 1184 -36.33 -5.17 13.39
N SER A 1185 -35.60 -6.28 13.46
CA SER A 1185 -35.00 -6.98 12.30
C SER A 1185 -36.03 -7.60 11.35
N ASP A 1186 -37.16 -8.04 11.88
CA ASP A 1186 -38.28 -8.65 11.15
C ASP A 1186 -39.06 -7.60 10.33
N LEU A 1187 -39.25 -6.40 10.89
CA LEU A 1187 -39.81 -5.25 10.18
C LEU A 1187 -38.84 -4.73 9.10
N HIS A 1188 -37.58 -4.48 9.47
CA HIS A 1188 -36.52 -3.99 8.57
C HIS A 1188 -36.28 -4.89 7.35
N SER A 1189 -36.30 -6.22 7.55
CA SER A 1189 -36.12 -7.21 6.46
C SER A 1189 -37.38 -7.40 5.59
N THR A 1190 -38.55 -6.99 6.06
CA THR A 1190 -39.83 -7.18 5.33
C THR A 1190 -40.20 -5.96 4.49
N VAL A 1191 -39.99 -4.75 5.02
CA VAL A 1191 -40.16 -3.49 4.26
C VAL A 1191 -38.90 -3.26 3.41
N GLY A 1192 -38.84 -3.92 2.25
CA GLY A 1192 -37.69 -3.85 1.34
C GLY A 1192 -37.47 -2.45 0.77
N HIS A 1193 -36.50 -1.73 1.31
CA HIS A 1193 -36.11 -0.36 0.95
C HIS A 1193 -34.66 -0.34 0.39
N SER A 1194 -34.23 0.81 -0.13
CA SER A 1194 -32.81 1.09 -0.38
C SER A 1194 -32.21 1.68 0.90
N GLY A 1195 -31.21 1.04 1.50
CA GLY A 1195 -30.62 1.51 2.77
C GLY A 1195 -29.98 2.90 2.64
N GLY A 1196 -30.14 3.75 3.66
CA GLY A 1196 -29.69 5.15 3.64
C GLY A 1196 -28.20 5.32 3.34
N ARG A 1197 -27.40 4.30 3.64
CA ARG A 1197 -25.99 4.16 3.23
C ARG A 1197 -25.72 4.49 1.75
N ASN A 1198 -26.54 4.02 0.82
CA ASN A 1198 -26.37 4.25 -0.62
C ASN A 1198 -26.78 5.68 -1.07
N THR A 1199 -27.34 6.49 -0.18
CA THR A 1199 -27.66 7.90 -0.46
C THR A 1199 -26.58 8.87 0.01
N TYR A 1200 -25.63 8.39 0.82
CA TYR A 1200 -24.51 9.20 1.29
C TYR A 1200 -23.41 9.20 0.21
N SER A 1201 -23.09 10.36 -0.35
CA SER A 1201 -21.94 10.50 -1.26
C SER A 1201 -20.64 10.24 -0.49
N PHE A 1202 -19.92 9.18 -0.86
CA PHE A 1202 -18.66 8.73 -0.27
C PHE A 1202 -17.45 9.51 -0.79
#